data_AF-A0A8H4ISI5-F1
#
_entry.id   AF-A0A8H4ISI5-F1
#
_cell.length_a   1.000
_cell.length_b   1.000
_cell.length_c   1.000
_cell.angle_alpha   90.00
_cell.angle_beta   90.00
_cell.angle_gamma   90.00
#
_symmetry.space_group_name_H-M   'P 1'
#
loop_
_entity.id
_entity.type
_entity.pdbx_description
1 polymer ?
#
loop_
_entity_poly.entity_id
_entity_poly.type
_entity_poly.pdbx_seq_one_letter_code
_entity_poly.pdbx_strand_id
1 'polypeptide(L)'
;MADKRKQPPSKQQGQNGRDRKRAKTRDARAIATQSTGTAFKNGEVDVDKFVKAHEFAIKALEDGMNKARKGLTARAFQGVPKELRRRTASHNVKRVPKKLRPRAAREMLEDNTPTVTARRRKPSGHQRLRLENAKRLQTLRQLREKRKAGRTDGKDKVDVENKRDGDADITVTPADDTVKTRKARVKSSKLKNPPTPPAKFRKRQLNKQWLPTHMWHAKRAHITPPLEPLWRFAIPLAPTMKCYRPTHRASTARGAVAWDMSYMSTIVDNWDKRGQKWRDGTRTWEGWLYEKGGWPGKAIAPVTIVWCAKSKAEDMKMEDAAPDGASKKERRHVLIRIHPSAFLELWDAIRKLNPPVTAEDLRWEIGSIEVTGPGATEALRGIVWPVNTDDAEGSPSSIWKQLAPVTNLGTLPANPVLGFEISDPRLHHPPRTVNLPKDKETHSRLVNILSSWPPDHTQDAPAFFFRKKRLDASRTLPSQKSINRRKAQAMPNLYPEARPNDPAIPVVLFASRTPGPGSGTWTLLLPWKCVSPVWNSLMYYPLSTGANVRLGGLNQKRQLAFEAGVPFFPADFPGTKAGNMWDERETERRKAEWERRPKGKRTAWTSLKLAEGRKGEVGKGWACDWEALRADANEPSDEKARSKPGFYQLLPSLAEEAISSRKVDDIPNADAALANVSITIVARGTPKDCARIYRLPSTDEELRQKWLSLVPDPKAKPSQKKKAAQLPRKPPPNAPEHVQQSFLAASLLSDDKQAGTKDYPSVPDKEDLIGFVTAGNFNLGEGRPTAVGSVVLKKLVDGMSGKKSVDRLCIVRNAGETVGRLAKWEIV
;
A
#
# COMPACT_ATOMS: atom_id res chain seq x y z
N MET A 1 -2.90 -4.36 -71.64
CA MET A 1 -1.87 -3.33 -71.40
C MET A 1 -2.57 -2.04 -71.04
N ALA A 2 -2.34 -1.47 -69.85
CA ALA A 2 -2.55 -0.06 -69.54
C ALA A 2 -1.99 0.20 -68.13
N ASP A 3 -0.73 0.60 -68.13
CA ASP A 3 0.08 0.94 -66.99
C ASP A 3 -0.34 2.33 -66.45
N LYS A 4 -0.81 2.42 -65.20
CA LYS A 4 -0.91 3.69 -64.46
C LYS A 4 -0.60 3.49 -62.97
N ARG A 5 0.62 3.03 -62.69
CA ARG A 5 1.27 3.30 -61.40
C ARG A 5 1.56 4.81 -61.33
N LYS A 6 0.85 5.53 -60.45
CA LYS A 6 1.22 6.91 -60.08
C LYS A 6 2.66 6.91 -59.55
N GLN A 7 3.54 7.61 -60.26
CA GLN A 7 4.90 7.86 -59.81
C GLN A 7 4.87 8.57 -58.44
N PRO A 8 5.78 8.23 -57.51
CA PRO A 8 5.91 8.95 -56.26
C PRO A 8 6.38 10.39 -56.53
N PRO A 9 6.01 11.38 -55.70
CA PRO A 9 6.44 12.76 -55.89
C PRO A 9 7.97 12.82 -55.88
N SER A 10 8.52 13.57 -56.82
CA SER A 10 9.95 13.82 -57.01
C SER A 10 10.62 14.12 -55.67
N LYS A 11 11.48 13.20 -55.22
CA LYS A 11 12.40 13.46 -54.11
C LYS A 11 13.34 14.57 -54.58
N GLN A 12 13.23 15.76 -53.99
CA GLN A 12 14.35 16.69 -53.96
C GLN A 12 15.55 15.92 -53.39
N GLN A 13 16.53 15.67 -54.24
CA GLN A 13 17.79 15.02 -53.90
C GLN A 13 18.55 15.89 -52.91
N GLY A 14 19.15 15.27 -51.89
CA GLY A 14 20.33 15.85 -51.25
C GLY A 14 20.40 15.94 -49.73
N GLN A 15 19.40 15.55 -48.93
CA GLN A 15 19.56 15.52 -47.47
C GLN A 15 18.95 14.28 -46.81
N ASN A 16 19.76 13.52 -46.06
CA ASN A 16 19.27 12.42 -45.24
C ASN A 16 18.16 12.92 -44.30
N GLY A 17 17.15 12.09 -44.03
CA GLY A 17 16.09 12.44 -43.07
C GLY A 17 16.62 12.76 -41.65
N ARG A 18 17.86 12.37 -41.34
CA ARG A 18 18.60 12.80 -40.14
C ARG A 18 19.13 14.24 -40.24
N ASP A 19 19.63 14.64 -41.40
CA ASP A 19 20.20 15.97 -41.62
C ASP A 19 19.11 17.03 -41.68
N ARG A 20 17.97 16.73 -42.31
CA ARG A 20 16.78 17.61 -42.28
C ARG A 20 16.21 17.76 -40.85
N LYS A 21 16.28 16.71 -40.03
CA LYS A 21 15.92 16.79 -38.59
C LYS A 21 16.93 17.61 -37.80
N ARG A 22 18.24 17.48 -38.08
CA ARG A 22 19.31 18.27 -37.45
C ARG A 22 19.20 19.75 -37.83
N ALA A 23 18.99 20.07 -39.10
CA ALA A 23 18.75 21.43 -39.58
C ALA A 23 17.53 22.05 -38.90
N LYS A 24 16.37 21.37 -38.91
CA LYS A 24 15.17 21.83 -38.21
C LYS A 24 15.39 22.04 -36.70
N THR A 25 16.21 21.21 -36.06
CA THR A 25 16.55 21.35 -34.63
C THR A 25 17.53 22.49 -34.40
N ARG A 26 18.45 22.73 -35.32
CA ARG A 26 19.42 23.83 -35.30
C ARG A 26 18.72 25.17 -35.53
N ASP A 27 17.85 25.26 -36.51
CA ASP A 27 17.04 26.46 -36.82
C ASP A 27 16.08 26.80 -35.67
N ALA A 28 15.46 25.80 -35.06
CA ALA A 28 14.60 25.99 -33.88
C ALA A 28 15.37 26.43 -32.62
N ARG A 29 16.71 26.35 -32.63
CA ARG A 29 17.61 26.75 -31.53
C ARG A 29 18.46 27.98 -31.86
N ALA A 30 18.46 28.45 -33.11
CA ALA A 30 19.13 29.67 -33.51
C ALA A 30 18.29 30.87 -33.09
N ILE A 31 18.78 31.62 -32.11
CA ILE A 31 18.16 32.87 -31.65
C ILE A 31 18.99 34.01 -32.23
N ALA A 32 18.34 34.91 -32.97
CA ALA A 32 19.01 36.10 -33.50
C ALA A 32 19.31 37.06 -32.34
N THR A 33 20.57 37.44 -32.17
CA THR A 33 21.03 38.42 -31.18
C THR A 33 21.34 39.73 -31.87
N GLN A 34 20.84 40.85 -31.34
CA GLN A 34 21.26 42.21 -31.73
C GLN A 34 22.25 42.75 -30.70
N SER A 35 23.20 43.60 -31.14
CA SER A 35 24.18 44.21 -30.23
C SER A 35 23.57 45.40 -29.48
N THR A 36 24.01 45.60 -28.23
CA THR A 36 23.38 46.50 -27.25
C THR A 36 24.06 47.86 -27.11
N GLY A 37 24.83 48.28 -28.13
CA GLY A 37 25.72 49.44 -28.04
C GLY A 37 25.01 50.78 -27.79
N THR A 38 23.70 50.87 -27.97
CA THR A 38 22.91 52.11 -27.84
C THR A 38 22.18 52.26 -26.51
N ALA A 39 22.26 51.27 -25.60
CA ALA A 39 21.45 51.23 -24.37
C ALA A 39 22.10 51.89 -23.15
N PHE A 40 23.37 52.29 -23.22
CA PHE A 40 24.10 52.88 -22.11
C PHE A 40 24.46 54.35 -22.43
N LYS A 41 23.93 55.29 -21.66
CA LYS A 41 24.42 56.68 -21.65
C LYS A 41 25.18 56.89 -20.33
N ASN A 42 26.47 57.22 -20.43
CA ASN A 42 27.31 57.67 -19.31
C ASN A 42 27.32 56.77 -18.07
N GLY A 43 27.24 55.44 -18.23
CA GLY A 43 27.34 54.49 -17.11
C GLY A 43 26.07 54.29 -16.27
N GLU A 44 25.00 55.05 -16.54
CA GLU A 44 23.67 54.82 -15.93
C GLU A 44 22.74 54.07 -16.89
N VAL A 45 21.97 53.12 -16.36
CA VAL A 45 21.05 52.27 -17.12
C VAL A 45 19.64 52.86 -17.08
N ASP A 46 19.19 53.40 -18.20
CA ASP A 46 17.80 53.78 -18.42
C ASP A 46 16.97 52.51 -18.71
N VAL A 47 16.18 52.06 -17.73
CA VAL A 47 15.44 50.79 -17.77
C VAL A 47 14.46 50.74 -18.95
N ASP A 48 13.81 51.84 -19.32
CA ASP A 48 12.83 51.85 -20.42
C ASP A 48 13.53 51.70 -21.77
N LYS A 49 14.63 52.44 -21.99
CA LYS A 49 15.44 52.30 -23.21
C LYS A 49 16.14 50.93 -23.28
N PHE A 50 16.59 50.40 -22.15
CA PHE A 50 17.20 49.08 -22.06
C PHE A 50 16.21 47.97 -22.42
N VAL A 51 15.01 47.98 -21.84
CA VAL A 51 13.95 46.99 -22.15
C VAL A 51 13.52 47.12 -23.61
N LYS A 52 13.38 48.32 -24.16
CA LYS A 52 13.07 48.54 -25.59
C LYS A 52 14.18 48.04 -26.51
N ALA A 53 15.44 48.30 -26.19
CA ALA A 53 16.58 47.77 -26.94
C ALA A 53 16.64 46.22 -26.89
N HIS A 54 16.16 45.62 -25.80
CA HIS A 54 16.13 44.18 -25.59
C HIS A 54 14.80 43.50 -25.97
N GLU A 55 13.76 44.25 -26.35
CA GLU A 55 12.42 43.73 -26.63
C GLU A 55 12.45 42.68 -27.75
N PHE A 56 13.20 42.96 -28.82
CA PHE A 56 13.38 42.03 -29.93
C PHE A 56 14.08 40.74 -29.49
N ALA A 57 15.13 40.85 -28.67
CA ALA A 57 15.87 39.69 -28.18
C ALA A 57 15.01 38.83 -27.23
N ILE A 58 14.22 39.45 -26.37
CA ILE A 58 13.27 38.77 -25.46
C ILE A 58 12.19 38.05 -26.29
N LYS A 59 11.57 38.74 -27.25
CA LYS A 59 10.57 38.13 -28.16
C LYS A 59 11.18 36.99 -28.99
N ALA A 60 12.39 37.17 -29.53
CA ALA A 60 13.11 36.14 -30.28
C ALA A 60 13.47 34.93 -29.40
N LEU A 61 13.81 35.15 -28.12
CA LEU A 61 14.04 34.09 -27.14
C LEU A 61 12.74 33.34 -26.80
N GLU A 62 11.64 34.05 -26.53
CA GLU A 62 10.33 33.45 -26.27
C GLU A 62 9.82 32.63 -27.48
N ASP A 63 9.95 33.17 -28.68
CA ASP A 63 9.64 32.47 -29.93
C ASP A 63 10.57 31.29 -30.17
N GLY A 64 11.86 31.42 -29.88
CA GLY A 64 12.84 30.35 -29.91
C GLY A 64 12.48 29.22 -28.94
N MET A 65 12.10 29.54 -27.70
CA MET A 65 11.63 28.59 -26.69
C MET A 65 10.34 27.89 -27.15
N ASN A 66 9.39 28.63 -27.73
CA ASN A 66 8.15 28.10 -28.28
C ASN A 66 8.39 27.20 -29.50
N LYS A 67 9.31 27.58 -30.41
CA LYS A 67 9.73 26.81 -31.58
C LYS A 67 10.50 25.56 -31.16
N ALA A 68 11.39 25.63 -30.18
CA ALA A 68 12.10 24.46 -29.64
C ALA A 68 11.14 23.48 -28.96
N ARG A 69 10.16 23.98 -28.20
CA ARG A 69 9.10 23.18 -27.56
C ARG A 69 8.20 22.49 -28.59
N LYS A 70 7.86 23.18 -29.69
CA LYS A 70 7.09 22.64 -30.83
C LYS A 70 7.96 21.81 -31.80
N GLY A 71 9.27 21.99 -31.77
CA GLY A 71 10.28 21.39 -32.65
C GLY A 71 10.73 20.00 -32.22
N LEU A 72 10.41 19.59 -30.99
CA LEU A 72 10.38 18.18 -30.62
C LEU A 72 9.46 17.44 -31.60
N THR A 73 10.02 16.53 -32.40
CA THR A 73 9.28 15.66 -33.34
C THR A 73 8.48 14.60 -32.56
N ALA A 74 7.57 15.04 -31.69
CA ALA A 74 6.68 14.20 -30.92
C ALA A 74 5.30 14.20 -31.57
N ARG A 75 4.76 13.01 -31.80
CA ARG A 75 3.38 12.83 -32.27
C ARG A 75 2.40 13.41 -31.25
N ALA A 76 1.20 13.77 -31.69
CA ALA A 76 0.14 14.30 -30.81
C ALA A 76 -0.12 13.41 -29.58
N PHE A 77 -0.10 12.08 -29.75
CA PHE A 77 -0.28 11.13 -28.65
C PHE A 77 0.96 10.97 -27.75
N GLN A 78 2.14 11.43 -28.17
CA GLN A 78 3.36 11.49 -27.35
C GLN A 78 3.45 12.80 -26.57
N GLY A 79 2.74 13.85 -26.99
CA GLY A 79 2.69 15.14 -26.29
C GLY A 79 2.04 15.08 -24.90
N VAL A 80 1.29 14.02 -24.57
CA VAL A 80 0.74 13.84 -23.22
C VAL A 80 1.80 13.25 -22.25
N PRO A 81 1.74 13.59 -20.95
CA PRO A 81 2.60 13.00 -19.93
C PRO A 81 2.63 11.48 -19.98
N LYS A 82 3.78 10.87 -19.68
CA LYS A 82 4.01 9.42 -19.81
C LYS A 82 2.92 8.57 -19.13
N GLU A 83 2.44 8.99 -17.97
CA GLU A 83 1.39 8.30 -17.19
C GLU A 83 0.01 8.35 -17.87
N LEU A 84 -0.26 9.38 -18.68
CA LEU A 84 -1.51 9.56 -19.43
C LEU A 84 -1.48 8.94 -20.84
N ARG A 85 -0.30 8.54 -21.33
CA ARG A 85 -0.16 7.90 -22.65
C ARG A 85 -0.95 6.58 -22.68
N ARG A 86 -1.60 6.32 -23.82
CA ARG A 86 -2.34 5.07 -24.07
C ARG A 86 -1.84 4.45 -25.36
N ARG A 87 -1.50 3.15 -25.33
CA ARG A 87 -0.99 2.43 -26.52
C ARG A 87 -1.97 2.47 -27.69
N THR A 88 -3.27 2.42 -27.40
CA THR A 88 -4.33 2.47 -28.43
C THR A 88 -4.51 3.83 -29.07
N ALA A 89 -3.85 4.89 -28.59
CA ALA A 89 -3.90 6.22 -29.19
C ALA A 89 -3.23 6.29 -30.57
N SER A 90 -2.35 5.33 -30.92
CA SER A 90 -1.70 5.28 -32.24
C SER A 90 -2.66 4.95 -33.39
N HIS A 91 -3.76 4.27 -33.11
CA HIS A 91 -4.76 3.86 -34.11
C HIS A 91 -6.20 4.25 -33.73
N ASN A 92 -6.38 5.01 -32.64
CA ASN A 92 -7.67 5.50 -32.20
C ASN A 92 -7.54 6.90 -31.58
N VAL A 93 -7.86 7.91 -32.39
CA VAL A 93 -7.85 9.34 -32.03
C VAL A 93 -8.63 9.64 -30.74
N LYS A 94 -9.72 8.92 -30.46
CA LYS A 94 -10.57 9.18 -29.27
C LYS A 94 -9.85 8.91 -27.94
N ARG A 95 -8.71 8.22 -27.97
CA ARG A 95 -7.87 7.92 -26.78
C ARG A 95 -6.91 9.05 -26.40
N VAL A 96 -6.94 10.16 -27.14
CA VAL A 96 -6.18 11.38 -26.88
C VAL A 96 -7.14 12.49 -26.38
N PRO A 97 -6.70 13.43 -25.52
CA PRO A 97 -7.52 14.56 -25.07
C PRO A 97 -8.15 15.34 -26.23
N LYS A 98 -9.37 15.88 -26.02
CA LYS A 98 -10.15 16.58 -27.08
C LYS A 98 -9.32 17.61 -27.87
N LYS A 99 -8.54 18.45 -27.18
CA LYS A 99 -7.67 19.48 -27.77
C LYS A 99 -6.62 18.92 -28.76
N LEU A 100 -6.15 17.70 -28.54
CA LEU A 100 -5.12 17.05 -29.36
C LEU A 100 -5.70 16.11 -30.44
N ARG A 101 -7.03 15.88 -30.44
CA ARG A 101 -7.68 14.98 -31.42
C ARG A 101 -7.55 15.46 -32.87
N PRO A 102 -7.74 16.75 -33.21
CA PRO A 102 -7.61 17.20 -34.60
C PRO A 102 -6.21 16.93 -35.15
N ARG A 103 -5.18 17.25 -34.35
CA ARG A 103 -3.78 16.99 -34.71
C ARG A 103 -3.50 15.50 -34.86
N ALA A 104 -3.96 14.67 -33.91
CA ALA A 104 -3.79 13.22 -33.97
C ALA A 104 -4.50 12.59 -35.19
N ALA A 105 -5.69 13.08 -35.56
CA ALA A 105 -6.41 12.61 -36.74
C ALA A 105 -5.65 12.92 -38.03
N ARG A 106 -5.09 14.13 -38.15
CA ARG A 106 -4.27 14.54 -39.29
C ARG A 106 -3.00 13.69 -39.40
N GLU A 107 -2.24 13.57 -38.31
CA GLU A 107 -1.02 12.75 -38.27
C GLU A 107 -1.31 11.26 -38.61
N MET A 108 -2.47 10.74 -38.19
CA MET A 108 -2.88 9.37 -38.50
C MET A 108 -3.23 9.16 -39.98
N LEU A 109 -3.81 10.17 -40.63
CA LEU A 109 -4.14 10.15 -42.05
C LEU A 109 -2.88 10.30 -42.91
N GLU A 110 -1.97 11.21 -42.55
CA GLU A 110 -0.64 11.36 -43.16
C GLU A 110 0.17 10.06 -43.11
N ASP A 111 0.08 9.33 -42.00
CA ASP A 111 0.77 8.04 -41.81
C ASP A 111 0.06 6.84 -42.43
N ASN A 112 -1.11 7.03 -43.07
CA ASN A 112 -1.99 5.95 -43.55
C ASN A 112 -2.25 4.86 -42.48
N THR A 113 -2.40 5.26 -41.21
CA THR A 113 -2.56 4.29 -40.11
C THR A 113 -3.89 3.53 -40.22
N PRO A 114 -3.90 2.19 -40.07
CA PRO A 114 -5.13 1.41 -40.13
C PRO A 114 -6.02 1.74 -38.92
N THR A 115 -7.12 2.46 -39.17
CA THR A 115 -8.08 2.82 -38.11
C THR A 115 -8.99 1.64 -37.78
N VAL A 116 -8.93 1.15 -36.54
CA VAL A 116 -9.80 0.08 -36.06
C VAL A 116 -11.11 0.68 -35.55
N THR A 117 -12.15 0.73 -36.40
CA THR A 117 -13.51 1.06 -35.96
C THR A 117 -14.21 -0.19 -35.43
N ALA A 118 -14.99 -0.06 -34.35
CA ALA A 118 -15.66 -1.20 -33.69
C ALA A 118 -16.61 -1.97 -34.64
N ARG A 119 -17.19 -1.29 -35.63
CA ARG A 119 -18.08 -1.88 -36.65
C ARG A 119 -17.35 -2.78 -37.65
N ARG A 120 -16.05 -2.58 -37.87
CA ARG A 120 -15.23 -3.37 -38.81
C ARG A 120 -14.48 -4.53 -38.14
N ARG A 121 -14.70 -4.78 -36.85
CA ARG A 121 -14.06 -5.89 -36.13
C ARG A 121 -14.80 -7.20 -36.42
N LYS A 122 -14.13 -8.15 -37.08
CA LYS A 122 -14.59 -9.53 -37.13
C LYS A 122 -14.61 -10.12 -35.71
N PRO A 123 -15.66 -10.85 -35.29
CA PRO A 123 -15.69 -11.48 -33.97
C PRO A 123 -14.54 -12.47 -33.85
N SER A 124 -13.82 -12.43 -32.73
CA SER A 124 -12.79 -13.43 -32.39
C SER A 124 -13.41 -14.85 -32.42
N GLY A 125 -12.61 -15.88 -32.72
CA GLY A 125 -13.04 -17.29 -32.63
C GLY A 125 -13.78 -17.61 -31.32
N HIS A 126 -13.26 -17.15 -30.18
CA HIS A 126 -13.92 -17.31 -28.88
C HIS A 126 -15.27 -16.58 -28.78
N GLN A 127 -15.41 -15.45 -29.46
CA GLN A 127 -16.65 -14.68 -29.50
C GLN A 127 -17.67 -15.30 -30.44
N ARG A 128 -17.24 -15.88 -31.56
CA ARG A 128 -18.09 -16.70 -32.45
C ARG A 128 -18.68 -17.87 -31.68
N LEU A 129 -17.84 -18.64 -30.99
CA LEU A 129 -18.26 -19.80 -30.20
C LEU A 129 -19.22 -19.42 -29.05
N ARG A 130 -19.02 -18.25 -28.42
CA ARG A 130 -19.99 -17.72 -27.44
C ARG A 130 -21.32 -17.30 -28.05
N LEU A 131 -21.30 -16.64 -29.22
CA LEU A 131 -22.53 -16.25 -29.91
C LEU A 131 -23.29 -17.48 -30.39
N GLU A 132 -22.59 -18.51 -30.87
CA GLU A 132 -23.14 -19.80 -31.25
C GLU A 132 -23.76 -20.53 -30.05
N ASN A 133 -23.04 -20.61 -28.93
CA ASN A 133 -23.60 -21.17 -27.69
C ASN A 133 -24.79 -20.37 -27.16
N ALA A 134 -24.76 -19.04 -27.26
CA ALA A 134 -25.89 -18.20 -26.85
C ALA A 134 -27.12 -18.44 -27.74
N LYS A 135 -26.94 -18.55 -29.07
CA LYS A 135 -27.99 -18.93 -30.00
C LYS A 135 -28.52 -20.33 -29.69
N ARG A 136 -27.64 -21.31 -29.45
CA ARG A 136 -28.01 -22.69 -29.08
C ARG A 136 -28.81 -22.74 -27.76
N LEU A 137 -28.46 -21.92 -26.78
CA LEU A 137 -29.22 -21.80 -25.53
C LEU A 137 -30.56 -21.10 -25.73
N GLN A 138 -30.64 -20.10 -26.60
CA GLN A 138 -31.90 -19.44 -26.96
C GLN A 138 -32.85 -20.40 -27.69
N THR A 139 -32.34 -21.18 -28.64
CA THR A 139 -33.14 -22.18 -29.35
C THR A 139 -33.59 -23.30 -28.41
N LEU A 140 -32.72 -23.80 -27.53
CA LEU A 140 -33.11 -24.78 -26.51
C LEU A 140 -34.17 -24.23 -25.53
N ARG A 141 -34.07 -22.95 -25.14
CA ARG A 141 -35.09 -22.30 -24.33
C ARG A 141 -36.42 -22.21 -25.08
N GLN A 142 -36.42 -21.75 -26.34
CA GLN A 142 -37.62 -21.68 -27.16
C GLN A 142 -38.27 -23.06 -27.38
N LEU A 143 -37.46 -24.10 -27.62
CA LEU A 143 -37.94 -25.49 -27.73
C LEU A 143 -38.55 -26.00 -26.42
N ARG A 144 -37.96 -25.65 -25.27
CA ARG A 144 -38.49 -26.01 -23.94
C ARG A 144 -39.81 -25.29 -23.63
N GLU A 145 -39.92 -24.01 -23.97
CA GLU A 145 -41.18 -23.25 -23.86
C GLU A 145 -42.25 -23.84 -24.79
N LYS A 146 -41.91 -24.16 -26.04
CA LYS A 146 -42.83 -24.84 -26.99
C LYS A 146 -43.26 -26.22 -26.50
N ARG A 147 -42.35 -27.02 -25.92
CA ARG A 147 -42.69 -28.33 -25.31
C ARG A 147 -43.53 -28.19 -24.05
N LYS A 148 -43.43 -27.08 -23.31
CA LYS A 148 -44.34 -26.78 -22.18
C LYS A 148 -45.73 -26.37 -22.67
N ALA A 149 -45.80 -25.53 -23.71
CA ALA A 149 -47.06 -25.09 -24.31
C ALA A 149 -47.79 -26.24 -25.04
N GLY A 150 -47.08 -27.10 -25.77
CA GLY A 150 -47.68 -28.28 -26.41
C GLY A 150 -48.09 -29.39 -25.44
N ARG A 151 -47.80 -29.24 -24.13
CA ARG A 151 -48.17 -30.19 -23.08
C ARG A 151 -49.38 -29.70 -22.28
N THR A 152 -49.84 -28.47 -22.50
CA THR A 152 -51.10 -27.94 -21.95
C THR A 152 -52.30 -28.16 -22.87
N ASP A 153 -52.08 -28.48 -24.15
CA ASP A 153 -53.16 -28.64 -25.15
C ASP A 153 -53.52 -30.10 -25.48
N GLY A 154 -53.07 -31.07 -24.68
CA GLY A 154 -53.39 -32.47 -24.92
C GLY A 154 -53.13 -33.40 -23.74
N LYS A 155 -54.09 -33.49 -22.81
CA LYS A 155 -54.89 -34.71 -22.57
C LYS A 155 -55.83 -34.57 -21.37
N ASP A 156 -57.06 -35.00 -21.61
CA ASP A 156 -58.01 -35.53 -20.63
C ASP A 156 -57.38 -36.54 -19.67
N LYS A 157 -58.03 -36.63 -18.49
CA LYS A 157 -57.82 -37.55 -17.37
C LYS A 157 -57.49 -38.99 -17.78
N VAL A 158 -56.39 -39.56 -17.28
CA VAL A 158 -56.30 -40.93 -16.71
C VAL A 158 -55.08 -40.98 -15.77
N ASP A 159 -55.31 -41.38 -14.52
CA ASP A 159 -54.31 -41.70 -13.50
C ASP A 159 -53.60 -43.04 -13.80
N VAL A 160 -52.25 -43.11 -13.76
CA VAL A 160 -51.47 -44.22 -13.16
C VAL A 160 -50.05 -43.73 -12.81
N GLU A 161 -49.64 -44.13 -11.62
CA GLU A 161 -48.43 -43.97 -10.81
C GLU A 161 -47.01 -44.15 -11.41
N ASN A 162 -46.06 -43.47 -10.73
CA ASN A 162 -44.73 -43.90 -10.27
C ASN A 162 -43.59 -44.28 -11.27
N LYS A 163 -42.53 -43.45 -11.32
CA LYS A 163 -41.28 -43.60 -10.51
C LYS A 163 -40.14 -42.65 -10.98
N ARG A 164 -39.65 -41.83 -10.01
CA ARG A 164 -38.24 -41.58 -9.61
C ARG A 164 -37.25 -40.96 -10.63
N ASP A 165 -36.37 -39.99 -10.35
CA ASP A 165 -35.74 -39.53 -9.10
C ASP A 165 -35.32 -38.04 -9.13
N GLY A 166 -35.43 -37.39 -7.95
CA GLY A 166 -34.41 -36.53 -7.30
C GLY A 166 -33.87 -35.27 -8.00
N ASP A 167 -34.40 -34.09 -7.65
CA ASP A 167 -33.78 -33.15 -6.67
C ASP A 167 -34.56 -31.81 -6.72
N ALA A 168 -35.56 -31.68 -5.86
CA ALA A 168 -36.44 -30.51 -5.78
C ALA A 168 -36.09 -29.68 -4.54
N ASP A 169 -35.46 -28.53 -4.77
CA ASP A 169 -35.27 -27.48 -3.77
C ASP A 169 -36.62 -26.76 -3.58
N ILE A 170 -37.20 -26.93 -2.40
CA ILE A 170 -38.51 -26.40 -2.01
C ILE A 170 -38.38 -24.89 -1.74
N THR A 171 -38.90 -24.05 -2.64
CA THR A 171 -39.17 -22.63 -2.32
C THR A 171 -40.55 -22.50 -1.68
N VAL A 172 -40.57 -22.38 -0.35
CA VAL A 172 -41.73 -21.84 0.38
C VAL A 172 -41.73 -20.32 0.21
N THR A 173 -42.73 -19.78 -0.48
CA THR A 173 -43.19 -18.40 -0.31
C THR A 173 -44.23 -18.38 0.81
N PRO A 174 -44.07 -17.60 1.88
CA PRO A 174 -45.17 -17.34 2.79
C PRO A 174 -46.09 -16.29 2.16
N ALA A 175 -47.36 -16.66 1.98
CA ALA A 175 -48.44 -15.71 1.86
C ALA A 175 -48.63 -14.99 3.21
N ASP A 176 -49.05 -13.72 3.14
CA ASP A 176 -49.47 -12.93 4.29
C ASP A 176 -50.72 -13.57 4.92
N ASP A 177 -50.50 -14.34 5.99
CA ASP A 177 -51.28 -14.32 7.24
C ASP A 177 -50.82 -15.45 8.17
N THR A 178 -50.80 -15.15 9.47
CA THR A 178 -50.61 -16.04 10.64
C THR A 178 -49.23 -16.12 11.34
N VAL A 179 -49.31 -15.94 12.67
CA VAL A 179 -48.37 -16.23 13.77
C VAL A 179 -47.07 -15.40 13.83
N LYS A 180 -47.03 -14.41 14.75
CA LYS A 180 -45.80 -13.79 15.24
C LYS A 180 -44.95 -14.81 15.99
N THR A 181 -44.20 -15.62 15.27
CA THR A 181 -43.13 -16.43 15.86
C THR A 181 -42.04 -15.50 16.41
N ARG A 182 -41.58 -15.73 17.64
CA ARG A 182 -40.51 -14.93 18.27
C ARG A 182 -39.32 -14.85 17.31
N LYS A 183 -38.78 -13.64 17.06
CA LYS A 183 -37.56 -13.42 16.25
C LYS A 183 -36.51 -14.45 16.64
N ALA A 184 -36.08 -15.28 15.69
CA ALA A 184 -35.09 -16.32 15.92
C ALA A 184 -33.86 -15.71 16.63
N ARG A 185 -33.57 -16.21 17.83
CA ARG A 185 -32.43 -15.78 18.65
C ARG A 185 -31.17 -16.14 17.86
N VAL A 186 -30.48 -15.12 17.30
CA VAL A 186 -29.24 -15.32 16.54
C VAL A 186 -28.24 -16.03 17.45
N LYS A 187 -27.84 -17.26 17.11
CA LYS A 187 -26.71 -17.94 17.75
C LYS A 187 -25.46 -17.08 17.48
N SER A 188 -25.06 -16.25 18.44
CA SER A 188 -24.34 -15.00 18.18
C SER A 188 -22.84 -15.11 17.93
N SER A 189 -22.31 -16.29 17.60
CA SER A 189 -20.85 -16.50 17.46
C SER A 189 -20.51 -17.55 16.40
N LYS A 190 -21.07 -17.44 15.19
CA LYS A 190 -20.70 -18.29 14.03
C LYS A 190 -19.92 -17.48 13.00
N LEU A 191 -18.85 -18.06 12.45
CA LEU A 191 -18.11 -17.47 11.34
C LEU A 191 -19.03 -17.22 10.13
N LYS A 192 -18.90 -16.03 9.52
CA LYS A 192 -19.71 -15.70 8.34
C LYS A 192 -19.08 -16.27 7.08
N ASN A 193 -19.92 -16.90 6.27
CA ASN A 193 -19.56 -17.29 4.92
C ASN A 193 -19.46 -16.05 4.02
N PRO A 194 -18.55 -16.07 3.01
CA PRO A 194 -18.45 -14.97 2.07
C PRO A 194 -19.77 -14.80 1.28
N PRO A 195 -20.10 -13.56 0.87
CA PRO A 195 -21.31 -13.28 0.13
C PRO A 195 -21.27 -13.96 -1.24
N THR A 196 -22.41 -14.49 -1.68
CA THR A 196 -22.52 -15.18 -2.97
C THR A 196 -22.32 -14.19 -4.12
N PRO A 197 -21.27 -14.32 -4.94
CA PRO A 197 -21.06 -13.41 -6.06
C PRO A 197 -22.07 -13.70 -7.19
N PRO A 198 -22.23 -12.77 -8.14
CA PRO A 198 -23.03 -13.00 -9.35
C PRO A 198 -22.57 -14.28 -10.07
N ALA A 199 -23.51 -15.04 -10.64
CA ALA A 199 -23.26 -16.38 -11.21
C ALA A 199 -22.03 -16.45 -12.13
N LYS A 200 -21.82 -15.42 -12.96
CA LYS A 200 -20.66 -15.28 -13.85
C LYS A 200 -19.29 -15.32 -13.15
N PHE A 201 -19.24 -14.88 -11.90
CA PHE A 201 -18.00 -14.77 -11.11
C PHE A 201 -17.86 -15.86 -10.05
N ARG A 202 -18.91 -16.67 -9.77
CA ARG A 202 -18.88 -17.74 -8.76
C ARG A 202 -17.72 -18.71 -8.97
N LYS A 203 -17.60 -19.29 -10.17
CA LYS A 203 -16.50 -20.23 -10.51
C LYS A 203 -15.09 -19.60 -10.38
N ARG A 204 -14.96 -18.27 -10.42
CA ARG A 204 -13.68 -17.57 -10.32
C ARG A 204 -13.28 -17.22 -8.88
N GLN A 205 -14.21 -17.42 -7.93
CA GLN A 205 -14.07 -17.07 -6.52
C GLN A 205 -14.18 -18.29 -5.60
N LEU A 206 -13.99 -19.51 -6.13
CA LEU A 206 -14.09 -20.75 -5.34
C LEU A 206 -13.08 -20.77 -4.18
N ASN A 207 -11.79 -20.56 -4.49
CA ASN A 207 -10.71 -20.64 -3.49
C ASN A 207 -10.32 -19.26 -2.93
N LYS A 208 -10.94 -18.18 -3.43
CA LYS A 208 -10.53 -16.81 -3.12
C LYS A 208 -11.69 -15.85 -3.19
N GLN A 209 -11.75 -14.91 -2.26
CA GLN A 209 -12.69 -13.81 -2.28
C GLN A 209 -12.12 -12.61 -3.02
N TRP A 210 -12.98 -11.92 -3.76
CA TRP A 210 -12.65 -10.63 -4.38
C TRP A 210 -12.95 -9.48 -3.43
N LEU A 211 -11.99 -8.56 -3.31
CA LEU A 211 -12.20 -7.24 -2.72
C LEU A 211 -13.33 -6.49 -3.43
N PRO A 212 -14.02 -5.54 -2.79
CA PRO A 212 -15.13 -4.80 -3.42
C PRO A 212 -14.68 -4.03 -4.67
N THR A 213 -13.40 -3.69 -4.75
CA THR A 213 -12.77 -2.99 -5.88
C THR A 213 -11.96 -3.91 -6.80
N HIS A 214 -12.07 -5.24 -6.67
CA HIS A 214 -11.21 -6.21 -7.38
C HIS A 214 -11.19 -5.98 -8.90
N MET A 215 -12.35 -5.71 -9.52
CA MET A 215 -12.43 -5.45 -10.96
C MET A 215 -11.67 -4.19 -11.40
N TRP A 216 -11.52 -3.21 -10.50
CA TRP A 216 -10.73 -2.01 -10.75
C TRP A 216 -9.24 -2.31 -10.63
N HIS A 217 -8.84 -3.02 -9.56
CA HIS A 217 -7.47 -3.43 -9.29
C HIS A 217 -6.92 -4.39 -10.33
N ALA A 218 -7.65 -5.45 -10.68
CA ALA A 218 -7.23 -6.44 -11.68
C ALA A 218 -6.95 -5.84 -13.07
N LYS A 219 -7.42 -4.62 -13.35
CA LYS A 219 -7.13 -3.87 -14.59
C LYS A 219 -5.91 -2.96 -14.51
N ARG A 220 -5.35 -2.73 -13.31
CA ARG A 220 -4.35 -1.67 -13.04
C ARG A 220 -3.16 -2.13 -12.20
N ALA A 221 -3.32 -3.21 -11.45
CA ALA A 221 -2.33 -3.81 -10.58
C ALA A 221 -2.18 -5.30 -10.87
N HIS A 222 -1.02 -5.84 -10.51
CA HIS A 222 -0.78 -7.26 -10.41
C HIS A 222 -1.51 -7.79 -9.17
N ILE A 223 -2.35 -8.81 -9.36
CA ILE A 223 -3.09 -9.47 -8.28
C ILE A 223 -2.38 -10.78 -7.92
N THR A 224 -2.58 -11.27 -6.71
CA THR A 224 -2.18 -12.62 -6.31
C THR A 224 -2.62 -13.70 -7.33
N PRO A 225 -1.80 -14.74 -7.55
CA PRO A 225 -2.15 -15.84 -8.43
C PRO A 225 -3.48 -16.49 -8.00
N PRO A 226 -4.31 -17.00 -8.95
CA PRO A 226 -5.61 -17.55 -8.58
C PRO A 226 -5.60 -18.77 -7.67
N LEU A 227 -4.55 -19.58 -7.73
CA LEU A 227 -4.38 -20.79 -6.91
C LEU A 227 -3.66 -20.50 -5.60
N GLU A 228 -3.00 -19.35 -5.48
CA GLU A 228 -2.23 -18.93 -4.31
C GLU A 228 -2.75 -17.59 -3.78
N PRO A 229 -4.00 -17.53 -3.29
CA PRO A 229 -4.53 -16.31 -2.70
C PRO A 229 -3.84 -16.02 -1.37
N LEU A 230 -3.54 -14.75 -1.12
CA LEU A 230 -3.07 -14.32 0.19
C LEU A 230 -4.27 -14.15 1.12
N TRP A 231 -4.24 -14.87 2.25
CA TRP A 231 -5.27 -14.81 3.29
C TRP A 231 -6.69 -15.09 2.77
N ARG A 232 -6.82 -15.95 1.75
CA ARG A 232 -8.07 -16.26 1.04
C ARG A 232 -8.64 -15.09 0.21
N PHE A 233 -7.86 -14.05 -0.04
CA PHE A 233 -8.24 -12.90 -0.87
C PHE A 233 -7.40 -12.79 -2.15
N ALA A 234 -8.01 -12.21 -3.18
CA ALA A 234 -7.33 -11.76 -4.38
C ALA A 234 -6.81 -10.32 -4.20
N ILE A 235 -5.59 -10.18 -3.67
CA ILE A 235 -5.02 -8.89 -3.20
C ILE A 235 -4.16 -8.23 -4.28
N PRO A 236 -4.23 -6.89 -4.46
CA PRO A 236 -3.29 -6.16 -5.31
C PRO A 236 -1.87 -6.12 -4.70
N LEU A 237 -0.91 -6.72 -5.41
CA LEU A 237 0.49 -6.76 -5.00
C LEU A 237 1.22 -5.46 -5.34
N ALA A 238 1.14 -5.02 -6.59
CA ALA A 238 1.78 -3.79 -7.06
C ALA A 238 1.05 -3.22 -8.29
N PRO A 239 1.01 -1.89 -8.49
CA PRO A 239 0.62 -1.28 -9.75
C PRO A 239 1.45 -1.80 -10.92
N THR A 240 0.84 -1.85 -12.11
CA THR A 240 1.55 -2.20 -13.36
C THR A 240 2.63 -1.18 -13.73
N MET A 241 2.50 0.06 -13.25
CA MET A 241 3.50 1.11 -13.41
C MET A 241 4.58 0.98 -12.33
N LYS A 242 5.85 1.08 -12.73
CA LYS A 242 6.97 1.16 -11.78
C LYS A 242 6.78 2.40 -10.89
N CYS A 243 6.59 2.17 -9.59
CA CYS A 243 6.18 3.21 -8.66
C CYS A 243 7.04 3.31 -7.39
N TYR A 244 8.16 2.60 -7.25
CA TYR A 244 9.01 2.66 -6.05
C TYR A 244 9.35 4.10 -5.59
N ARG A 245 10.06 4.89 -6.42
CA ARG A 245 10.35 6.31 -6.11
C ARG A 245 9.11 7.22 -6.11
N PRO A 246 8.15 7.08 -7.05
CA PRO A 246 6.91 7.85 -6.97
C PRO A 246 6.07 7.63 -5.71
N THR A 247 6.05 6.42 -5.16
CA THR A 247 5.36 6.08 -3.90
C THR A 247 6.01 6.83 -2.75
N HIS A 248 7.33 6.73 -2.60
CA HIS A 248 8.09 7.50 -1.61
C HIS A 248 7.78 8.99 -1.70
N ARG A 249 7.90 9.60 -2.89
CA ARG A 249 7.62 11.05 -3.05
C ARG A 249 6.18 11.44 -2.75
N ALA A 250 5.22 10.56 -3.05
CA ALA A 250 3.81 10.82 -2.79
C ALA A 250 3.45 10.67 -1.31
N SER A 251 4.13 9.80 -0.56
CA SER A 251 3.93 9.65 0.88
C SER A 251 4.68 10.69 1.70
N THR A 252 5.84 11.18 1.24
CA THR A 252 6.69 12.08 2.02
C THR A 252 6.56 13.56 1.65
N ALA A 253 6.65 13.89 0.36
CA ALA A 253 6.82 15.27 -0.07
C ALA A 253 5.48 15.96 -0.35
N ARG A 254 4.82 15.59 -1.45
CA ARG A 254 3.60 16.25 -1.96
C ARG A 254 2.81 15.23 -2.77
N GLY A 255 1.77 14.66 -2.15
CA GLY A 255 0.95 13.64 -2.80
C GLY A 255 0.09 12.86 -1.80
N ALA A 256 -0.58 11.83 -2.30
CA ALA A 256 -1.25 10.84 -1.48
C ALA A 256 -1.18 9.48 -2.18
N VAL A 257 -1.09 8.42 -1.39
CA VAL A 257 -1.19 7.03 -1.84
C VAL A 257 -2.36 6.39 -1.11
N ALA A 258 -3.18 5.60 -1.81
CA ALA A 258 -4.31 4.90 -1.20
C ALA A 258 -4.27 3.39 -1.44
N TRP A 259 -4.81 2.64 -0.48
CA TRP A 259 -4.92 1.18 -0.48
C TRP A 259 -6.34 0.75 -0.17
N ASP A 260 -6.83 -0.29 -0.87
CA ASP A 260 -8.03 -1.02 -0.45
C ASP A 260 -7.62 -2.07 0.59
N MET A 261 -7.98 -1.80 1.84
CA MET A 261 -7.65 -2.59 3.02
C MET A 261 -8.86 -3.39 3.51
N SER A 262 -9.85 -3.62 2.65
CA SER A 262 -11.06 -4.38 3.00
C SER A 262 -10.79 -5.85 3.37
N TYR A 263 -9.57 -6.35 3.15
CA TYR A 263 -9.16 -7.67 3.66
C TYR A 263 -8.85 -7.69 5.17
N MET A 264 -8.74 -6.52 5.82
CA MET A 264 -8.57 -6.45 7.27
C MET A 264 -9.81 -6.99 7.97
N SER A 265 -9.62 -8.00 8.80
CA SER A 265 -10.73 -8.64 9.48
C SER A 265 -11.16 -7.79 10.65
N THR A 266 -12.46 -7.74 10.87
CA THR A 266 -13.05 -6.93 11.93
C THR A 266 -14.08 -7.75 12.69
N ILE A 267 -14.06 -7.69 14.01
CA ILE A 267 -15.03 -8.34 14.90
C ILE A 267 -15.57 -7.34 15.92
N VAL A 268 -16.77 -7.58 16.44
CA VAL A 268 -17.34 -6.79 17.54
C VAL A 268 -17.23 -7.53 18.88
N ASP A 269 -16.83 -6.83 19.94
CA ASP A 269 -16.60 -7.39 21.30
C ASP A 269 -16.98 -6.41 22.44
N ASN A 270 -16.88 -6.80 23.71
CA ASN A 270 -17.14 -6.00 24.93
C ASN A 270 -16.00 -6.18 25.98
N TRP A 271 -15.57 -5.12 26.69
CA TRP A 271 -14.37 -5.15 27.57
C TRP A 271 -14.43 -4.22 28.82
N ASP A 272 -13.44 -4.31 29.74
CA ASP A 272 -13.33 -3.57 31.04
C ASP A 272 -12.02 -2.72 31.29
N LYS A 273 -11.86 -2.06 32.45
CA LYS A 273 -11.23 -0.71 32.69
C LYS A 273 -9.67 -0.55 32.75
N ARG A 274 -9.02 0.12 31.75
CA ARG A 274 -7.89 1.13 31.80
C ARG A 274 -7.82 2.15 30.61
N GLY A 275 -7.72 3.48 30.83
CA GLY A 275 -7.73 4.56 29.80
C GLY A 275 -9.13 5.07 29.35
N GLN A 276 -9.40 6.37 29.50
CA GLN A 276 -10.76 6.94 29.41
C GLN A 276 -11.18 7.30 27.97
N LYS A 277 -10.40 8.14 27.26
CA LYS A 277 -10.77 8.63 25.91
C LYS A 277 -10.98 7.52 24.85
N TRP A 278 -10.14 6.49 24.85
CA TRP A 278 -10.32 5.37 23.91
C TRP A 278 -11.58 4.55 24.22
N ARG A 279 -11.93 4.40 25.51
CA ARG A 279 -13.18 3.75 25.96
C ARG A 279 -14.43 4.55 25.68
N ASP A 280 -14.30 5.87 25.67
CA ASP A 280 -15.38 6.77 25.31
C ASP A 280 -15.63 6.77 23.78
N GLY A 281 -14.84 6.02 23.00
CA GLY A 281 -15.05 5.84 21.56
C GLY A 281 -14.57 7.01 20.70
N THR A 282 -13.82 7.95 21.28
CA THR A 282 -13.31 9.14 20.59
C THR A 282 -11.87 8.97 20.10
N ARG A 283 -11.21 7.88 20.52
CA ARG A 283 -9.84 7.52 20.16
C ARG A 283 -9.70 6.04 19.82
N THR A 284 -8.76 5.70 18.94
CA THR A 284 -8.36 4.30 18.70
C THR A 284 -7.24 3.88 19.64
N TRP A 285 -7.25 2.60 20.00
CA TRP A 285 -6.12 1.95 20.67
C TRP A 285 -5.41 1.02 19.69
N GLU A 286 -4.09 1.07 19.65
CA GLU A 286 -3.25 0.20 18.84
C GLU A 286 -2.30 -0.55 19.77
N GLY A 287 -2.20 -1.87 19.61
CA GLY A 287 -1.34 -2.69 20.45
C GLY A 287 -1.35 -4.15 20.06
N TRP A 288 -0.61 -4.96 20.81
CA TRP A 288 -0.47 -6.39 20.57
C TRP A 288 -1.51 -7.20 21.34
N LEU A 289 -2.07 -8.21 20.68
CA LEU A 289 -2.94 -9.19 21.29
C LEU A 289 -2.18 -10.47 21.63
N TYR A 290 -2.52 -11.07 22.77
CA TYR A 290 -1.94 -12.29 23.30
C TYR A 290 -3.00 -13.35 23.59
N GLU A 291 -2.59 -14.61 23.58
CA GLU A 291 -3.41 -15.66 24.20
C GLU A 291 -3.60 -15.40 25.70
N LYS A 292 -4.73 -15.85 26.26
CA LYS A 292 -5.03 -15.69 27.68
C LYS A 292 -3.94 -16.36 28.54
N GLY A 293 -3.29 -15.59 29.42
CA GLY A 293 -2.17 -16.06 30.24
C GLY A 293 -0.89 -16.35 29.45
N GLY A 294 -0.85 -16.03 28.15
CA GLY A 294 0.29 -16.26 27.27
C GLY A 294 1.22 -15.06 27.11
N TRP A 295 1.03 -13.98 27.88
CA TRP A 295 1.96 -12.86 27.89
C TRP A 295 3.27 -13.25 28.59
N PRO A 296 4.46 -12.94 28.05
CA PRO A 296 4.74 -12.29 26.76
C PRO A 296 4.99 -13.28 25.59
N GLY A 297 4.99 -14.60 25.84
CA GLY A 297 5.46 -15.63 24.89
C GLY A 297 4.52 -16.03 23.75
N LYS A 298 3.23 -15.69 23.81
CA LYS A 298 2.19 -16.13 22.84
C LYS A 298 1.48 -14.96 22.19
N ALA A 299 2.26 -14.15 21.46
CA ALA A 299 1.75 -13.03 20.67
C ALA A 299 0.96 -13.53 19.44
N ILE A 300 -0.24 -12.99 19.25
CA ILE A 300 -1.11 -13.33 18.12
C ILE A 300 -0.85 -12.38 16.94
N ALA A 301 -1.15 -11.09 17.13
CA ALA A 301 -0.97 -10.05 16.10
C ALA A 301 -1.16 -8.64 16.69
N PRO A 302 -0.68 -7.60 15.99
CA PRO A 302 -1.11 -6.23 16.26
C PRO A 302 -2.58 -6.03 15.89
N VAL A 303 -3.30 -5.27 16.70
CA VAL A 303 -4.73 -4.95 16.52
C VAL A 303 -5.00 -3.46 16.69
N THR A 304 -6.04 -2.98 16.02
CA THR A 304 -6.61 -1.65 16.23
C THR A 304 -8.00 -1.80 16.83
N ILE A 305 -8.23 -1.21 17.99
CA ILE A 305 -9.50 -1.27 18.72
C ILE A 305 -10.19 0.10 18.67
N VAL A 306 -11.49 0.08 18.35
CA VAL A 306 -12.35 1.27 18.31
C VAL A 306 -13.62 1.02 19.10
N TRP A 307 -13.86 1.80 20.17
CA TRP A 307 -15.13 1.74 20.88
C TRP A 307 -16.22 2.54 20.18
N CYS A 308 -17.46 2.08 20.30
CA CYS A 308 -18.62 2.91 20.01
C CYS A 308 -18.73 3.98 21.10
N ALA A 309 -18.82 5.24 20.68
CA ALA A 309 -19.10 6.33 21.61
C ALA A 309 -20.45 6.14 22.31
N LYS A 310 -20.57 6.66 23.52
CA LYS A 310 -21.82 6.58 24.29
C LYS A 310 -22.87 7.49 23.66
N SER A 311 -24.13 7.03 23.66
CA SER A 311 -25.25 7.93 23.35
C SER A 311 -25.46 8.89 24.51
N LYS A 312 -25.82 10.15 24.24
CA LYS A 312 -26.29 11.06 25.30
C LYS A 312 -27.61 10.53 25.87
N ALA A 313 -27.82 10.73 27.18
CA ALA A 313 -28.94 10.17 27.93
C ALA A 313 -30.33 10.69 27.47
N GLU A 314 -30.38 11.77 26.69
CA GLU A 314 -31.63 12.39 26.21
C GLU A 314 -32.33 11.56 25.12
N ASP A 315 -31.58 10.84 24.28
CA ASP A 315 -32.13 10.01 23.20
C ASP A 315 -32.75 8.68 23.68
N MET A 316 -32.51 8.28 24.94
CA MET A 316 -33.05 7.04 25.51
C MET A 316 -34.53 7.12 25.89
N LYS A 317 -35.16 8.31 25.83
CA LYS A 317 -36.55 8.49 26.29
C LYS A 317 -37.63 8.12 25.25
N MET A 318 -37.30 7.75 24.01
CA MET A 318 -38.31 7.61 22.95
C MET A 318 -38.50 6.24 22.27
N GLU A 319 -37.79 5.16 22.62
CA GLU A 319 -37.97 3.90 21.87
C GLU A 319 -38.31 2.61 22.62
N ASP A 320 -38.41 2.53 23.96
CA ASP A 320 -39.05 1.36 24.62
C ASP A 320 -39.34 1.65 26.11
N ALA A 321 -40.47 2.29 26.41
CA ALA A 321 -41.03 2.28 27.77
C ALA A 321 -41.73 0.94 28.03
N ALA A 322 -40.94 -0.12 28.28
CA ALA A 322 -41.44 -1.33 28.92
C ALA A 322 -41.38 -1.12 30.45
N PRO A 323 -42.46 -1.39 31.20
CA PRO A 323 -42.43 -1.30 32.65
C PRO A 323 -41.78 -2.59 33.17
N ASP A 324 -40.52 -2.52 33.56
CA ASP A 324 -39.96 -3.39 34.60
C ASP A 324 -38.57 -2.90 35.00
N GLY A 325 -38.43 -2.54 36.28
CA GLY A 325 -37.28 -1.91 36.92
C GLY A 325 -36.04 -2.80 37.08
N ALA A 326 -35.53 -3.35 35.98
CA ALA A 326 -34.18 -3.91 35.93
C ALA A 326 -33.32 -3.04 35.02
N SER A 327 -32.33 -2.34 35.58
CA SER A 327 -31.34 -1.61 34.80
C SER A 327 -30.61 -2.58 33.87
N LYS A 328 -31.07 -2.68 32.61
CA LYS A 328 -30.37 -3.46 31.57
C LYS A 328 -28.97 -2.89 31.47
N LYS A 329 -27.96 -3.64 31.96
CA LYS A 329 -26.54 -3.30 31.82
C LYS A 329 -26.28 -2.83 30.39
N GLU A 330 -25.85 -1.58 30.24
CA GLU A 330 -25.61 -0.93 28.96
C GLU A 330 -24.64 -1.78 28.13
N ARG A 331 -25.13 -2.36 27.02
CA ARG A 331 -24.29 -3.15 26.12
C ARG A 331 -23.60 -2.19 25.16
N ARG A 332 -22.30 -2.02 25.31
CA ARG A 332 -21.48 -1.27 24.35
C ARG A 332 -20.91 -2.16 23.27
N HIS A 333 -20.62 -1.56 22.13
CA HIS A 333 -19.97 -2.23 21.01
C HIS A 333 -18.51 -1.80 20.91
N VAL A 334 -17.59 -2.76 20.81
CA VAL A 334 -16.19 -2.54 20.43
C VAL A 334 -15.96 -3.09 19.04
N LEU A 335 -15.09 -2.47 18.25
CA LEU A 335 -14.61 -2.97 16.97
C LEU A 335 -13.14 -3.36 17.12
N ILE A 336 -12.80 -4.63 16.92
CA ILE A 336 -11.41 -5.11 16.90
C ILE A 336 -11.03 -5.40 15.45
N ARG A 337 -10.06 -4.63 14.93
CA ARG A 337 -9.50 -4.81 13.58
C ARG A 337 -8.17 -5.55 13.70
N ILE A 338 -8.04 -6.65 12.96
CA ILE A 338 -6.86 -7.52 12.95
C ILE A 338 -6.50 -7.90 11.52
N HIS A 339 -5.23 -8.18 11.29
CA HIS A 339 -4.77 -8.73 10.02
C HIS A 339 -5.39 -10.13 9.76
N PRO A 340 -5.84 -10.45 8.52
CA PRO A 340 -6.62 -11.66 8.26
C PRO A 340 -5.87 -12.97 8.50
N SER A 341 -4.53 -12.98 8.49
CA SER A 341 -3.74 -14.17 8.82
C SER A 341 -3.95 -14.64 10.26
N ALA A 342 -4.19 -13.73 11.20
CA ALA A 342 -4.35 -14.00 12.62
C ALA A 342 -5.83 -13.98 13.08
N PHE A 343 -6.76 -13.75 12.16
CA PHE A 343 -8.18 -13.62 12.49
C PHE A 343 -8.78 -14.88 13.12
N LEU A 344 -8.39 -16.06 12.64
CA LEU A 344 -8.92 -17.33 13.19
C LEU A 344 -8.44 -17.55 14.62
N GLU A 345 -7.19 -17.19 14.92
CA GLU A 345 -6.64 -17.27 16.28
C GLU A 345 -7.38 -16.34 17.23
N LEU A 346 -7.62 -15.08 16.83
CA LEU A 346 -8.46 -14.15 17.57
C LEU A 346 -9.88 -14.70 17.78
N TRP A 347 -10.51 -15.22 16.72
CA TRP A 347 -11.88 -15.74 16.78
C TRP A 347 -11.99 -16.89 17.78
N ASP A 348 -11.04 -17.81 17.77
CA ASP A 348 -11.00 -18.94 18.70
C ASP A 348 -10.66 -18.48 20.12
N ALA A 349 -9.81 -17.46 20.29
CA ALA A 349 -9.52 -16.87 21.60
C ALA A 349 -10.75 -16.20 22.21
N ILE A 350 -11.50 -15.40 21.44
CA ILE A 350 -12.73 -14.73 21.90
C ILE A 350 -13.78 -15.76 22.31
N ARG A 351 -13.93 -16.85 21.55
CA ARG A 351 -14.90 -17.92 21.87
C ARG A 351 -14.61 -18.63 23.19
N LYS A 352 -13.36 -18.59 23.67
CA LYS A 352 -12.91 -19.21 24.91
C LYS A 352 -12.95 -18.24 26.11
N LEU A 353 -13.37 -16.99 25.92
CA LEU A 353 -13.49 -16.01 27.00
C LEU A 353 -14.63 -16.35 27.96
N ASN A 354 -14.41 -16.03 29.24
CA ASN A 354 -15.38 -16.15 30.32
C ASN A 354 -15.32 -14.86 31.16
N PRO A 355 -16.41 -14.07 31.31
CA PRO A 355 -17.79 -14.32 30.85
C PRO A 355 -17.93 -14.35 29.32
N PRO A 356 -18.96 -15.04 28.78
CA PRO A 356 -19.16 -15.18 27.34
C PRO A 356 -19.57 -13.84 26.72
N VAL A 357 -18.84 -13.42 25.68
CA VAL A 357 -19.14 -12.20 24.92
C VAL A 357 -19.80 -12.53 23.58
N THR A 358 -20.67 -11.64 23.11
CA THR A 358 -21.33 -11.77 21.80
C THR A 358 -20.40 -11.26 20.71
N ALA A 359 -19.96 -12.15 19.82
CA ALA A 359 -18.91 -11.87 18.84
C ALA A 359 -19.42 -11.99 17.39
N GLU A 360 -19.40 -10.89 16.63
CA GLU A 360 -19.87 -10.88 15.23
C GLU A 360 -18.73 -10.73 14.22
N ASP A 361 -18.59 -11.68 13.29
CA ASP A 361 -17.66 -11.59 12.15
C ASP A 361 -18.16 -10.55 11.12
N LEU A 362 -17.33 -9.54 10.82
CA LEU A 362 -17.67 -8.45 9.90
C LEU A 362 -16.78 -8.39 8.64
N ARG A 363 -15.98 -9.43 8.36
CA ARG A 363 -15.05 -9.47 7.20
C ARG A 363 -15.67 -9.15 5.84
N TRP A 364 -16.97 -9.39 5.68
CA TRP A 364 -17.69 -9.20 4.42
C TRP A 364 -18.73 -8.09 4.46
N GLU A 365 -18.85 -7.38 5.59
CA GLU A 365 -19.81 -6.30 5.80
C GLU A 365 -19.14 -4.93 5.86
N ILE A 366 -17.92 -4.87 6.40
CA ILE A 366 -17.13 -3.65 6.52
C ILE A 366 -15.95 -3.74 5.55
N GLY A 367 -15.77 -2.69 4.76
CA GLY A 367 -14.52 -2.47 4.02
C GLY A 367 -13.73 -1.32 4.61
N SER A 368 -12.48 -1.17 4.16
CA SER A 368 -11.66 -0.03 4.59
C SER A 368 -10.74 0.47 3.49
N ILE A 369 -10.50 1.78 3.50
CA ILE A 369 -9.58 2.47 2.59
C ILE A 369 -8.57 3.19 3.46
N GLU A 370 -7.29 2.93 3.22
CA GLU A 370 -6.19 3.67 3.87
C GLU A 370 -5.64 4.69 2.88
N VAL A 371 -5.35 5.90 3.37
CA VAL A 371 -4.72 6.97 2.58
C VAL A 371 -3.59 7.59 3.40
N THR A 372 -2.40 7.62 2.81
CA THR A 372 -1.16 8.10 3.44
C THR A 372 -0.54 9.22 2.60
N GLY A 373 0.09 10.17 3.28
CA GLY A 373 0.85 11.27 2.68
C GLY A 373 0.19 12.64 2.82
N PRO A 374 0.88 13.73 2.46
CA PRO A 374 0.45 15.08 2.84
C PRO A 374 -0.87 15.55 2.21
N GLY A 375 -1.23 14.98 1.06
CA GLY A 375 -2.49 15.24 0.37
C GLY A 375 -3.63 14.31 0.80
N ALA A 376 -3.45 13.47 1.82
CA ALA A 376 -4.46 12.49 2.24
C ALA A 376 -5.73 13.17 2.76
N THR A 377 -5.61 14.16 3.65
CA THR A 377 -6.75 14.91 4.20
C THR A 377 -7.48 15.67 3.11
N GLU A 378 -6.74 16.37 2.24
CA GLU A 378 -7.30 17.10 1.09
C GLU A 378 -8.11 16.16 0.18
N ALA A 379 -7.53 15.02 -0.18
CA ALA A 379 -8.17 14.04 -1.04
C ALA A 379 -9.44 13.45 -0.42
N LEU A 380 -9.38 13.06 0.85
CA LEU A 380 -10.53 12.52 1.56
C LEU A 380 -11.62 13.56 1.74
N ARG A 381 -11.30 14.79 2.15
CA ARG A 381 -12.27 15.90 2.23
C ARG A 381 -12.95 16.08 0.86
N GLY A 382 -12.19 16.07 -0.23
CA GLY A 382 -12.74 16.27 -1.57
C GLY A 382 -13.78 15.23 -2.02
N ILE A 383 -13.80 14.05 -1.40
CA ILE A 383 -14.68 12.94 -1.78
C ILE A 383 -15.65 12.47 -0.69
N VAL A 384 -15.39 12.77 0.57
CA VAL A 384 -16.19 12.41 1.74
C VAL A 384 -17.02 13.64 2.13
N TRP A 385 -18.26 13.66 1.67
CA TRP A 385 -19.20 14.77 1.86
C TRP A 385 -20.22 14.41 2.93
N PRO A 386 -20.14 14.98 4.16
CA PRO A 386 -21.11 14.73 5.21
C PRO A 386 -22.54 15.04 4.77
N VAL A 387 -23.52 14.28 5.25
CA VAL A 387 -24.94 14.64 5.12
C VAL A 387 -25.24 15.74 6.15
N ASN A 388 -25.98 16.77 5.77
CA ASN A 388 -26.27 17.95 6.59
C ASN A 388 -27.30 17.69 7.71
N THR A 389 -27.21 16.58 8.44
CA THR A 389 -28.19 16.30 9.50
C THR A 389 -27.91 17.13 10.76
N ASP A 390 -26.64 17.39 11.09
CA ASP A 390 -26.25 18.06 12.35
C ASP A 390 -24.99 18.92 12.17
N ASP A 391 -25.16 20.17 11.72
CA ASP A 391 -24.10 21.19 11.66
C ASP A 391 -23.90 21.90 13.03
N ALA A 392 -24.18 21.20 14.13
CA ALA A 392 -23.88 21.70 15.48
C ALA A 392 -22.39 22.03 15.60
N GLU A 393 -22.08 23.15 16.26
CA GLU A 393 -20.71 23.58 16.44
C GLU A 393 -19.90 22.53 17.21
N GLY A 394 -18.73 22.17 16.67
CA GLY A 394 -17.89 21.12 17.24
C GLY A 394 -18.28 19.68 16.91
N SER A 395 -19.36 19.43 16.14
CA SER A 395 -19.72 18.06 15.72
C SER A 395 -18.64 17.42 14.83
N PRO A 396 -18.51 16.07 14.78
CA PRO A 396 -17.53 15.40 13.93
C PRO A 396 -17.62 15.78 12.44
N SER A 397 -18.84 16.00 11.92
CA SER A 397 -19.09 16.43 10.53
C SER A 397 -18.63 17.87 10.28
N SER A 398 -18.89 18.78 11.22
CA SER A 398 -18.45 20.18 11.16
C SER A 398 -16.93 20.29 11.24
N ILE A 399 -16.30 19.59 12.19
CA ILE A 399 -14.85 19.55 12.33
C ILE A 399 -14.20 18.95 11.07
N TRP A 400 -14.75 17.88 10.50
CA TRP A 400 -14.24 17.30 9.26
C TRP A 400 -14.17 18.31 8.09
N LYS A 401 -15.16 19.21 7.96
CA LYS A 401 -15.17 20.26 6.94
C LYS A 401 -13.99 21.23 7.13
N GLN A 402 -13.54 21.46 8.37
CA GLN A 402 -12.49 22.41 8.75
C GLN A 402 -11.07 21.84 8.70
N LEU A 403 -10.91 20.51 8.68
CA LEU A 403 -9.59 19.84 8.64
C LEU A 403 -8.91 19.86 7.26
N ALA A 404 -9.55 20.40 6.21
CA ALA A 404 -9.01 20.42 4.85
C ALA A 404 -7.55 20.92 4.74
N PRO A 405 -7.10 21.95 5.48
CA PRO A 405 -5.73 22.46 5.40
C PRO A 405 -4.67 21.58 6.08
N VAL A 406 -5.06 20.52 6.80
CA VAL A 406 -4.11 19.66 7.52
C VAL A 406 -3.30 18.80 6.55
N THR A 407 -2.05 19.21 6.31
CA THR A 407 -1.10 18.48 5.45
C THR A 407 -0.26 17.47 6.20
N ASN A 408 0.03 17.68 7.48
CA ASN A 408 0.79 16.73 8.29
C ASN A 408 -0.16 16.06 9.29
N LEU A 409 -0.38 14.75 9.14
CA LEU A 409 -1.27 14.00 10.04
C LEU A 409 -0.69 13.84 11.44
N GLY A 410 0.62 14.05 11.62
CA GLY A 410 1.25 14.12 12.93
C GLY A 410 0.77 15.29 13.80
N THR A 411 0.19 16.35 13.21
CA THR A 411 -0.35 17.50 13.98
C THR A 411 -1.73 17.23 14.55
N LEU A 412 -2.46 16.24 14.03
CA LEU A 412 -3.71 15.79 14.63
C LEU A 412 -3.42 15.20 16.01
N PRO A 413 -4.34 15.26 16.98
CA PRO A 413 -4.22 14.53 18.23
C PRO A 413 -3.89 13.04 18.00
N ALA A 414 -3.31 12.36 18.98
CA ALA A 414 -2.99 10.95 18.83
C ALA A 414 -4.28 10.14 18.62
N ASN A 415 -4.34 9.36 17.53
CA ASN A 415 -5.39 8.37 17.27
C ASN A 415 -6.85 8.89 17.30
N PRO A 416 -7.19 10.01 16.64
CA PRO A 416 -8.53 10.58 16.68
C PRO A 416 -9.52 9.76 15.86
N VAL A 417 -10.75 9.63 16.35
CA VAL A 417 -11.87 8.98 15.66
C VAL A 417 -12.94 10.03 15.33
N LEU A 418 -13.47 9.99 14.11
CA LEU A 418 -14.59 10.79 13.63
C LEU A 418 -15.63 9.86 13.00
N GLY A 419 -16.82 9.78 13.61
CA GLY A 419 -17.97 9.04 13.09
C GLY A 419 -19.06 9.97 12.60
N PHE A 420 -19.50 9.82 11.35
CA PHE A 420 -20.62 10.59 10.76
C PHE A 420 -21.17 9.90 9.51
N GLU A 421 -22.26 10.41 8.96
CA GLU A 421 -22.87 9.89 7.72
C GLU A 421 -22.49 10.76 6.50
N ILE A 422 -22.32 10.12 5.34
CA ILE A 422 -21.88 10.79 4.10
C ILE A 422 -22.84 10.53 2.94
N SER A 423 -22.89 11.47 2.01
CA SER A 423 -23.59 11.29 0.74
C SER A 423 -22.82 10.36 -0.21
N ASP A 424 -23.52 9.80 -1.20
CA ASP A 424 -22.90 8.96 -2.23
C ASP A 424 -21.86 9.77 -3.05
N PRO A 425 -20.55 9.43 -2.98
CA PRO A 425 -19.49 10.18 -3.67
C PRO A 425 -19.62 10.19 -5.19
N ARG A 426 -20.46 9.32 -5.76
CA ARG A 426 -20.72 9.30 -7.20
C ARG A 426 -21.55 10.49 -7.64
N LEU A 427 -22.34 11.12 -6.77
CA LEU A 427 -23.06 12.36 -7.08
C LEU A 427 -22.09 13.50 -7.34
N HIS A 428 -21.01 13.58 -6.56
CA HIS A 428 -19.95 14.59 -6.66
C HIS A 428 -18.79 14.20 -7.59
N HIS A 429 -19.04 13.37 -8.62
CA HIS A 429 -18.01 12.93 -9.56
C HIS A 429 -18.16 13.59 -10.95
N PRO A 430 -17.09 14.08 -11.60
CA PRO A 430 -15.69 14.03 -11.16
C PRO A 430 -15.43 14.97 -9.98
N PRO A 431 -14.63 14.54 -8.98
CA PRO A 431 -14.32 15.38 -7.84
C PRO A 431 -13.50 16.62 -8.28
N ARG A 432 -13.67 17.71 -7.55
CA ARG A 432 -12.94 18.96 -7.75
C ARG A 432 -11.99 19.17 -6.60
N THR A 433 -10.85 19.79 -6.89
CA THR A 433 -9.87 20.18 -5.88
C THR A 433 -10.55 21.09 -4.85
N VAL A 434 -10.33 20.81 -3.58
CA VAL A 434 -10.81 21.65 -2.48
C VAL A 434 -10.04 22.96 -2.47
N ASN A 435 -10.76 24.07 -2.35
CA ASN A 435 -10.13 25.38 -2.13
C ASN A 435 -9.61 25.42 -0.69
N LEU A 436 -8.29 25.44 -0.54
CA LEU A 436 -7.65 25.54 0.76
C LEU A 436 -7.57 27.02 1.17
N PRO A 437 -8.27 27.43 2.25
CA PRO A 437 -8.20 28.80 2.74
C PRO A 437 -6.76 29.11 3.17
N LYS A 438 -6.29 30.32 2.84
CA LYS A 438 -4.94 30.80 3.18
C LYS A 438 -4.97 31.91 4.24
N ASP A 439 -6.15 32.18 4.79
CA ASP A 439 -6.39 33.30 5.68
C ASP A 439 -5.81 33.00 7.06
N LYS A 440 -5.19 34.02 7.68
CA LYS A 440 -4.60 33.90 9.03
C LYS A 440 -5.64 33.45 10.06
N GLU A 441 -6.87 33.97 9.95
CA GLU A 441 -7.95 33.62 10.87
C GLU A 441 -8.35 32.14 10.78
N THR A 442 -8.46 31.59 9.56
CA THR A 442 -8.75 30.16 9.38
C THR A 442 -7.64 29.29 9.94
N HIS A 443 -6.39 29.74 9.83
CA HIS A 443 -5.25 29.05 10.44
C HIS A 443 -5.33 29.07 11.98
N SER A 444 -5.63 30.22 12.60
CA SER A 444 -5.82 30.32 14.06
C SER A 444 -6.97 29.43 14.55
N ARG A 445 -8.09 29.41 13.83
CA ARG A 445 -9.23 28.51 14.13
C ARG A 445 -8.82 27.04 14.04
N LEU A 446 -8.06 26.64 13.02
CA LEU A 446 -7.57 25.27 12.88
C LEU A 446 -6.65 24.89 14.05
N VAL A 447 -5.73 25.77 14.45
CA VAL A 447 -4.84 25.52 15.60
C VAL A 447 -5.65 25.31 16.88
N ASN A 448 -6.66 26.15 17.14
CA ASN A 448 -7.56 26.02 18.29
C ASN A 448 -8.35 24.70 18.27
N ILE A 449 -8.76 24.22 17.09
CA ILE A 449 -9.44 22.92 16.94
C ILE A 449 -8.47 21.76 17.20
N LEU A 450 -7.23 21.85 16.72
CA LEU A 450 -6.23 20.80 16.94
C LEU A 450 -5.84 20.69 18.43
N SER A 451 -5.85 21.79 19.17
CA SER A 451 -5.55 21.79 20.61
C SER A 451 -6.73 21.34 21.48
N SER A 452 -7.94 21.85 21.24
CA SER A 452 -9.11 21.53 22.06
C SER A 452 -9.78 20.20 21.67
N TRP A 453 -9.68 19.81 20.40
CA TRP A 453 -10.31 18.66 19.77
C TRP A 453 -11.75 18.38 20.26
N PRO A 454 -12.73 19.21 19.87
CA PRO A 454 -14.14 19.09 20.29
C PRO A 454 -14.78 17.69 20.11
N PRO A 455 -14.43 16.88 19.08
CA PRO A 455 -14.96 15.52 18.93
C PRO A 455 -14.71 14.58 20.13
N ASP A 456 -13.85 14.94 21.08
CA ASP A 456 -13.70 14.21 22.35
C ASP A 456 -14.94 14.27 23.24
N HIS A 457 -15.80 15.29 23.04
CA HIS A 457 -16.99 15.53 23.85
C HIS A 457 -18.28 15.53 23.02
N THR A 458 -18.19 15.84 21.73
CA THR A 458 -19.35 16.00 20.85
C THR A 458 -19.68 14.75 20.02
N GLN A 459 -18.81 13.74 20.00
CA GLN A 459 -19.06 12.53 19.21
C GLN A 459 -20.08 11.62 19.88
N ASP A 460 -21.25 11.50 19.25
CA ASP A 460 -22.30 10.56 19.63
C ASP A 460 -22.07 9.16 19.01
N ALA A 461 -22.89 8.18 19.38
CA ALA A 461 -22.79 6.79 18.93
C ALA A 461 -22.91 6.68 17.38
N PRO A 462 -21.82 6.37 16.64
CA PRO A 462 -21.88 6.42 15.18
C PRO A 462 -22.80 5.34 14.62
N ALA A 463 -23.69 5.73 13.69
CA ALA A 463 -24.62 4.82 13.00
C ALA A 463 -23.93 3.59 12.38
N PHE A 464 -22.63 3.70 12.09
CA PHE A 464 -21.77 2.65 11.56
C PHE A 464 -21.72 1.38 12.43
N PHE A 465 -21.80 1.49 13.76
CA PHE A 465 -21.75 0.34 14.66
C PHE A 465 -23.01 -0.53 14.58
N PHE A 466 -24.13 0.03 14.12
CA PHE A 466 -25.40 -0.68 14.04
C PHE A 466 -25.59 -1.41 12.70
N ARG A 467 -25.85 -2.72 12.79
CA ARG A 467 -26.00 -3.59 11.61
C ARG A 467 -27.11 -3.14 10.66
N LYS A 468 -28.26 -2.70 11.19
CA LYS A 468 -29.40 -2.23 10.38
C LYS A 468 -28.98 -1.07 9.47
N LYS A 469 -28.37 -0.03 10.04
CA LYS A 469 -27.88 1.15 9.30
C LYS A 469 -26.84 0.79 8.22
N ARG A 470 -25.89 -0.11 8.52
CA ARG A 470 -24.91 -0.59 7.51
C ARG A 470 -25.57 -1.33 6.33
N LEU A 471 -26.55 -2.19 6.62
CA LEU A 471 -27.27 -2.96 5.60
C LEU A 471 -28.18 -2.06 4.77
N ASP A 472 -28.86 -1.11 5.40
CA ASP A 472 -29.75 -0.16 4.74
C ASP A 472 -28.97 0.67 3.74
N ALA A 473 -27.86 1.29 4.16
CA ALA A 473 -26.96 2.04 3.26
C ALA A 473 -26.48 1.17 2.07
N SER A 474 -26.21 -0.11 2.29
CA SER A 474 -25.79 -1.04 1.22
C SER A 474 -26.90 -1.46 0.27
N ARG A 475 -28.16 -1.40 0.69
CA ARG A 475 -29.35 -1.81 -0.09
C ARG A 475 -29.91 -0.63 -0.90
N THR A 476 -29.88 0.57 -0.34
CA THR A 476 -30.45 1.79 -0.94
C THR A 476 -29.53 2.47 -1.95
N LEU A 477 -28.29 1.99 -2.15
CA LEU A 477 -27.37 2.52 -3.16
C LEU A 477 -27.98 2.52 -4.58
N PRO A 478 -28.08 3.68 -5.25
CA PRO A 478 -28.64 3.76 -6.59
C PRO A 478 -27.73 3.11 -7.64
N SER A 479 -28.34 2.66 -8.73
CA SER A 479 -27.60 2.12 -9.88
C SER A 479 -26.76 3.21 -10.57
N GLN A 480 -25.64 2.82 -11.19
CA GLN A 480 -24.79 3.77 -11.94
C GLN A 480 -25.56 4.47 -13.08
N LYS A 481 -26.53 3.79 -13.70
CA LYS A 481 -27.38 4.39 -14.74
C LYS A 481 -28.25 5.51 -14.18
N SER A 482 -28.83 5.32 -13.00
CA SER A 482 -29.64 6.35 -12.32
C SER A 482 -28.80 7.59 -12.00
N ILE A 483 -27.60 7.41 -11.44
CA ILE A 483 -26.66 8.50 -11.16
C ILE A 483 -26.27 9.25 -12.45
N ASN A 484 -25.95 8.53 -13.53
CA ASN A 484 -25.59 9.15 -14.80
C ASN A 484 -26.74 9.96 -15.40
N ARG A 485 -27.99 9.50 -15.26
CA ARG A 485 -29.18 10.25 -15.69
C ARG A 485 -29.31 11.55 -14.89
N ARG A 486 -29.17 11.50 -13.56
CA ARG A 486 -29.19 12.70 -12.70
C ARG A 486 -28.10 13.70 -13.10
N LYS A 487 -26.89 13.23 -13.41
CA LYS A 487 -25.80 14.08 -13.90
C LYS A 487 -26.06 14.71 -15.26
N ALA A 488 -26.75 14.00 -16.14
CA ALA A 488 -27.12 14.53 -17.45
C ALA A 488 -28.22 15.60 -17.35
N GLN A 489 -29.06 15.53 -16.31
CA GLN A 489 -30.12 16.50 -16.02
C GLN A 489 -29.61 17.73 -15.24
N ALA A 490 -28.49 17.60 -14.53
CA ALA A 490 -27.89 18.71 -13.80
C ALA A 490 -27.29 19.77 -14.75
N MET A 491 -27.36 21.03 -14.34
CA MET A 491 -26.76 22.13 -15.08
C MET A 491 -25.24 21.94 -15.26
N PRO A 492 -24.65 22.39 -16.39
CA PRO A 492 -23.20 22.35 -16.57
C PRO A 492 -22.46 23.00 -15.40
N ASN A 493 -21.36 22.39 -14.96
CA ASN A 493 -20.56 22.80 -13.79
C ASN A 493 -21.25 22.73 -12.42
N LEU A 494 -22.47 22.20 -12.29
CA LEU A 494 -23.09 21.92 -10.99
C LEU A 494 -23.17 20.41 -10.72
N TYR A 495 -23.19 20.03 -9.44
CA TYR A 495 -23.47 18.66 -9.04
C TYR A 495 -24.99 18.45 -8.91
N PRO A 496 -25.50 17.22 -9.09
CA PRO A 496 -26.90 16.93 -8.81
C PRO A 496 -27.23 17.22 -7.35
N GLU A 497 -28.37 17.88 -7.10
CA GLU A 497 -28.87 18.13 -5.75
C GLU A 497 -29.19 16.83 -5.02
N ALA A 498 -28.98 16.82 -3.71
CA ALA A 498 -29.31 15.71 -2.83
C ALA A 498 -30.84 15.56 -2.73
N ARG A 499 -31.31 14.32 -2.67
CA ARG A 499 -32.74 14.00 -2.49
C ARG A 499 -32.95 13.34 -1.13
N PRO A 500 -34.14 13.46 -0.51
CA PRO A 500 -34.46 12.77 0.74
C PRO A 500 -34.29 11.24 0.67
N ASN A 501 -34.52 10.65 -0.51
CA ASN A 501 -34.35 9.21 -0.74
C ASN A 501 -32.89 8.79 -1.02
N ASP A 502 -31.93 9.72 -1.04
CA ASP A 502 -30.53 9.37 -1.24
C ASP A 502 -29.97 8.68 0.01
N PRO A 503 -29.13 7.64 -0.15
CA PRO A 503 -28.63 6.89 0.99
C PRO A 503 -27.64 7.71 1.82
N ALA A 504 -27.89 7.80 3.12
CA ALA A 504 -26.90 8.23 4.10
C ALA A 504 -25.96 7.05 4.40
N ILE A 505 -24.68 7.18 4.06
CA ILE A 505 -23.68 6.11 4.22
C ILE A 505 -22.94 6.36 5.54
N PRO A 506 -23.10 5.51 6.56
CA PRO A 506 -22.38 5.68 7.82
C PRO A 506 -20.90 5.35 7.65
N VAL A 507 -20.02 6.20 8.15
CA VAL A 507 -18.56 6.00 8.10
C VAL A 507 -17.91 6.26 9.46
N VAL A 508 -16.77 5.62 9.67
CA VAL A 508 -15.86 5.93 10.78
C VAL A 508 -14.49 6.18 10.18
N LEU A 509 -13.92 7.33 10.48
CA LEU A 509 -12.61 7.74 10.02
C LEU A 509 -11.69 7.89 11.23
N PHE A 510 -10.48 7.34 11.16
CA PHE A 510 -9.46 7.56 12.19
C PHE A 510 -8.08 7.75 11.59
N ALA A 511 -7.25 8.56 12.26
CA ALA A 511 -5.86 8.78 11.86
C ALA A 511 -4.93 7.98 12.78
N SER A 512 -4.00 7.24 12.21
CA SER A 512 -2.93 6.57 12.96
C SER A 512 -1.61 7.27 12.69
N ARG A 513 -0.78 7.42 13.71
CA ARG A 513 0.58 7.97 13.57
C ARG A 513 1.55 6.81 13.35
N THR A 514 2.29 6.86 12.25
CA THR A 514 3.41 5.93 12.01
C THR A 514 4.73 6.64 12.30
N PRO A 515 5.69 6.01 13.01
CA PRO A 515 7.06 6.49 13.07
C PRO A 515 7.63 6.66 11.66
N GLY A 516 8.47 7.68 11.41
CA GLY A 516 9.16 7.88 10.13
C GLY A 516 8.59 8.95 9.17
N PRO A 517 9.26 9.19 8.02
CA PRO A 517 8.94 10.29 7.11
C PRO A 517 7.60 10.08 6.37
N GLY A 518 6.74 11.10 6.37
CA GLY A 518 5.37 11.06 5.80
C GLY A 518 4.27 10.81 6.83
N SER A 519 4.47 11.29 8.06
CA SER A 519 3.81 10.86 9.29
C SER A 519 2.28 10.92 9.24
N GLY A 520 1.69 9.73 9.12
CA GLY A 520 0.32 9.38 9.48
C GLY A 520 -0.50 8.80 8.32
N THR A 521 -1.51 8.01 8.67
CA THR A 521 -2.42 7.35 7.73
C THR A 521 -3.85 7.58 8.18
N TRP A 522 -4.71 8.05 7.27
CA TRP A 522 -6.16 8.03 7.47
C TRP A 522 -6.71 6.66 7.09
N THR A 523 -7.49 6.05 7.98
CA THR A 523 -8.25 4.84 7.71
C THR A 523 -9.74 5.16 7.70
N LEU A 524 -10.37 5.01 6.55
CA LEU A 524 -11.81 5.19 6.36
C LEU A 524 -12.51 3.83 6.38
N LEU A 525 -13.44 3.65 7.32
CA LEU A 525 -14.30 2.49 7.46
C LEU A 525 -15.69 2.79 6.90
N LEU A 526 -16.22 1.85 6.12
CA LEU A 526 -17.51 2.00 5.47
C LEU A 526 -18.12 0.63 5.11
N PRO A 527 -19.45 0.56 4.88
CA PRO A 527 -20.08 -0.68 4.43
C PRO A 527 -19.45 -1.20 3.13
N TRP A 528 -19.30 -2.52 3.01
CA TRP A 528 -18.55 -3.21 1.96
C TRP A 528 -18.93 -2.78 0.53
N LYS A 529 -20.22 -2.59 0.26
CA LYS A 529 -20.70 -2.18 -1.07
C LYS A 529 -20.38 -0.72 -1.40
N CYS A 530 -20.24 0.15 -0.39
CA CYS A 530 -19.95 1.58 -0.53
C CYS A 530 -18.47 1.87 -0.83
N VAL A 531 -17.57 0.91 -0.59
CA VAL A 531 -16.12 1.04 -0.88
C VAL A 531 -15.86 1.37 -2.35
N SER A 532 -16.53 0.69 -3.27
CA SER A 532 -16.28 0.86 -4.71
C SER A 532 -16.64 2.28 -5.22
N PRO A 533 -17.81 2.85 -4.89
CA PRO A 533 -18.12 4.27 -5.10
C PRO A 533 -17.04 5.23 -4.59
N VAL A 534 -16.68 5.13 -3.31
CA VAL A 534 -15.68 5.99 -2.65
C VAL A 534 -14.31 5.86 -3.32
N TRP A 535 -13.85 4.63 -3.54
CA TRP A 535 -12.57 4.34 -4.18
C TRP A 535 -12.46 4.93 -5.58
N ASN A 536 -13.51 4.79 -6.39
CA ASN A 536 -13.50 5.34 -7.74
C ASN A 536 -13.41 6.86 -7.73
N SER A 537 -14.10 7.55 -6.81
CA SER A 537 -13.96 9.00 -6.68
C SER A 537 -12.56 9.39 -6.18
N LEU A 538 -12.01 8.69 -5.19
CA LEU A 538 -10.67 8.94 -4.65
C LEU A 538 -9.57 8.90 -5.73
N MET A 539 -9.58 7.87 -6.58
CA MET A 539 -8.57 7.68 -7.63
C MET A 539 -8.64 8.72 -8.76
N TYR A 540 -9.74 9.48 -8.84
CA TYR A 540 -9.91 10.59 -9.78
C TYR A 540 -9.69 11.95 -9.14
N TYR A 541 -9.48 12.02 -7.82
CA TYR A 541 -9.29 13.28 -7.12
C TYR A 541 -8.01 14.00 -7.60
N PRO A 542 -8.14 15.24 -8.10
CA PRO A 542 -7.00 16.07 -8.46
C PRO A 542 -6.50 16.82 -7.22
N LEU A 543 -5.32 16.43 -6.73
CA LEU A 543 -4.67 17.12 -5.61
C LEU A 543 -4.25 18.54 -6.04
N SER A 544 -4.28 19.48 -5.09
CA SER A 544 -3.78 20.85 -5.24
C SER A 544 -2.34 20.93 -5.76
N THR A 545 -1.56 19.89 -5.51
CA THR A 545 -0.17 19.72 -5.97
C THR A 545 -0.03 19.36 -7.46
N GLY A 546 -1.14 19.14 -8.16
CA GLY A 546 -1.19 18.85 -9.61
C GLY A 546 -1.13 17.37 -9.98
N ALA A 547 -1.04 16.47 -9.00
CA ALA A 547 -1.10 15.02 -9.21
C ALA A 547 -2.44 14.43 -8.73
N ASN A 548 -2.75 13.20 -9.17
CA ASN A 548 -3.85 12.44 -8.57
C ASN A 548 -3.34 11.55 -7.44
N VAL A 549 -4.26 11.12 -6.57
CA VAL A 549 -4.00 10.07 -5.58
C VAL A 549 -3.45 8.83 -6.29
N ARG A 550 -2.32 8.30 -5.81
CA ARG A 550 -1.67 7.13 -6.39
C ARG A 550 -2.21 5.84 -5.80
N LEU A 551 -2.21 4.79 -6.63
CA LEU A 551 -2.54 3.44 -6.21
C LEU A 551 -1.37 2.81 -5.44
N GLY A 552 -1.63 2.37 -4.22
CA GLY A 552 -0.74 1.49 -3.45
C GLY A 552 -1.16 0.01 -3.56
N GLY A 553 -0.18 -0.88 -3.72
CA GLY A 553 -0.35 -2.32 -3.51
C GLY A 553 0.32 -2.79 -2.21
N LEU A 554 0.23 -4.08 -1.91
CA LEU A 554 0.89 -4.70 -0.76
C LEU A 554 2.40 -4.41 -0.72
N ASN A 555 3.07 -4.45 -1.87
CA ASN A 555 4.50 -4.17 -1.97
C ASN A 555 4.83 -2.70 -1.64
N GLN A 556 3.95 -1.76 -1.99
CA GLN A 556 4.12 -0.35 -1.63
C GLN A 556 3.87 -0.14 -0.13
N LYS A 557 2.95 -0.88 0.49
CA LYS A 557 2.73 -0.82 1.93
C LYS A 557 3.98 -1.33 2.69
N ARG A 558 4.54 -2.47 2.25
CA ARG A 558 5.81 -3.01 2.75
C ARG A 558 6.98 -2.03 2.55
N GLN A 559 7.05 -1.40 1.38
CA GLN A 559 8.06 -0.38 1.09
C GLN A 559 8.00 0.78 2.09
N LEU A 560 6.80 1.32 2.37
CA LEU A 560 6.67 2.44 3.29
C LEU A 560 6.97 2.06 4.73
N ALA A 561 6.56 0.87 5.18
CA ALA A 561 6.93 0.35 6.50
C ALA A 561 8.46 0.20 6.63
N PHE A 562 9.10 -0.39 5.62
CA PHE A 562 10.56 -0.52 5.55
C PHE A 562 11.28 0.84 5.55
N GLU A 563 10.81 1.81 4.74
CA GLU A 563 11.40 3.16 4.70
C GLU A 563 11.22 3.91 6.02
N ALA A 564 10.16 3.61 6.77
CA ALA A 564 9.91 4.10 8.12
C ALA A 564 10.74 3.38 9.21
N GLY A 565 11.45 2.29 8.87
CA GLY A 565 12.18 1.48 9.83
C GLY A 565 11.29 0.62 10.74
N VAL A 566 10.01 0.45 10.40
CA VAL A 566 9.03 -0.29 11.21
C VAL A 566 8.78 -1.68 10.60
N PRO A 567 8.75 -2.76 11.40
CA PRO A 567 8.46 -4.10 10.92
C PRO A 567 7.03 -4.23 10.37
N PHE A 568 6.89 -4.94 9.24
CA PHE A 568 5.61 -5.18 8.58
C PHE A 568 5.00 -6.52 8.97
N PHE A 569 3.83 -6.51 9.63
CA PHE A 569 3.09 -7.74 9.93
C PHE A 569 2.37 -8.31 8.69
N PRO A 570 2.45 -9.63 8.42
CA PRO A 570 3.11 -10.68 9.21
C PRO A 570 4.57 -10.97 8.81
N ALA A 571 5.10 -10.30 7.78
CA ALA A 571 6.35 -10.68 7.14
C ALA A 571 7.59 -10.57 8.04
N ASP A 572 7.63 -9.60 8.94
CA ASP A 572 8.77 -9.29 9.80
C ASP A 572 8.54 -9.71 11.26
N PHE A 573 7.64 -10.67 11.51
CA PHE A 573 7.32 -11.18 12.85
C PHE A 573 7.43 -12.71 12.96
N PRO A 574 8.63 -13.28 12.70
CA PRO A 574 8.89 -14.72 12.88
C PRO A 574 8.63 -15.13 14.33
N GLY A 575 8.10 -16.32 14.58
CA GLY A 575 7.71 -16.76 15.93
C GLY A 575 6.25 -16.46 16.30
N THR A 576 5.55 -15.62 15.51
CA THR A 576 4.08 -15.66 15.49
C THR A 576 3.60 -16.73 14.52
N LYS A 577 2.43 -17.34 14.74
CA LYS A 577 1.87 -18.33 13.79
C LYS A 577 1.73 -17.76 12.39
N ALA A 578 1.23 -16.52 12.28
CA ALA A 578 1.09 -15.81 11.02
C ALA A 578 2.43 -15.53 10.33
N GLY A 579 3.47 -15.18 11.09
CA GLY A 579 4.82 -14.95 10.59
C GLY A 579 5.50 -16.23 10.11
N ASN A 580 5.37 -17.33 10.87
CA ASN A 580 5.91 -18.63 10.47
C ASN A 580 5.29 -19.12 9.15
N MET A 581 3.95 -19.04 9.03
CA MET A 581 3.25 -19.38 7.78
C MET A 581 3.67 -18.48 6.60
N TRP A 582 4.05 -17.22 6.86
CA TRP A 582 4.56 -16.33 5.84
C TRP A 582 5.96 -16.72 5.41
N ASP A 583 6.85 -16.98 6.37
CA ASP A 583 8.24 -17.34 6.14
C ASP A 583 8.38 -18.67 5.40
N GLU A 584 7.58 -19.67 5.76
CA GLU A 584 7.49 -20.96 5.06
C GLU A 584 7.16 -20.77 3.57
N ARG A 585 6.07 -20.06 3.28
CA ARG A 585 5.64 -19.78 1.89
C ARG A 585 6.72 -19.03 1.11
N GLU A 586 7.33 -18.04 1.72
CA GLU A 586 8.29 -17.15 1.09
C GLU A 586 9.64 -17.89 0.86
N THR A 587 10.01 -18.78 1.78
CA THR A 587 11.12 -19.73 1.66
C THR A 587 10.91 -20.71 0.49
N GLU A 588 9.73 -21.33 0.38
CA GLU A 588 9.38 -22.20 -0.74
C GLU A 588 9.45 -21.47 -2.07
N ARG A 589 8.92 -20.23 -2.11
CA ARG A 589 8.97 -19.39 -3.32
C ARG A 589 10.41 -19.10 -3.75
N ARG A 590 11.27 -18.69 -2.80
CA ARG A 590 12.69 -18.39 -3.09
C ARG A 590 13.46 -19.66 -3.49
N LYS A 591 13.17 -20.79 -2.85
CA LYS A 591 13.72 -22.10 -3.21
C LYS A 591 13.36 -22.47 -4.65
N ALA A 592 12.07 -22.41 -5.00
CA ALA A 592 11.59 -22.68 -6.35
C ALA A 592 12.18 -21.72 -7.39
N GLU A 593 12.35 -20.43 -7.06
CA GLU A 593 13.02 -19.47 -7.95
C GLU A 593 14.50 -19.82 -8.18
N TRP A 594 15.20 -20.26 -7.13
CA TRP A 594 16.59 -20.69 -7.21
C TRP A 594 16.74 -22.01 -7.98
N GLU A 595 15.85 -22.99 -7.77
CA GLU A 595 15.84 -24.28 -8.48
C GLU A 595 15.52 -24.12 -9.96
N ARG A 596 14.65 -23.16 -10.31
CA ARG A 596 14.33 -22.82 -11.71
C ARG A 596 15.53 -22.26 -12.49
N ARG A 597 16.55 -21.74 -11.81
CA ARG A 597 17.78 -21.26 -12.45
C ARG A 597 18.73 -22.45 -12.69
N PRO A 598 19.37 -22.54 -13.88
CA PRO A 598 20.33 -23.61 -14.14
C PRO A 598 21.58 -23.49 -13.23
N LYS A 599 22.30 -24.60 -13.02
CA LYS A 599 23.43 -24.71 -12.08
C LYS A 599 24.47 -23.57 -12.23
N GLY A 600 24.83 -23.18 -13.46
CA GLY A 600 25.79 -22.10 -13.73
C GLY A 600 25.25 -20.66 -13.63
N LYS A 601 23.96 -20.46 -13.31
CA LYS A 601 23.32 -19.14 -13.16
C LYS A 601 22.69 -18.92 -11.77
N ARG A 602 22.81 -19.91 -10.89
CA ARG A 602 22.32 -19.84 -9.51
C ARG A 602 23.50 -19.81 -8.54
N THR A 603 23.31 -19.16 -7.40
CA THR A 603 24.34 -19.10 -6.35
C THR A 603 24.62 -20.51 -5.82
N ALA A 604 25.88 -20.92 -5.83
CA ALA A 604 26.34 -22.19 -5.29
C ALA A 604 26.78 -22.02 -3.82
N TRP A 605 25.79 -22.04 -2.93
CA TRP A 605 26.01 -21.81 -1.49
C TRP A 605 26.92 -22.83 -0.83
N THR A 606 26.91 -24.10 -1.28
CA THR A 606 27.77 -25.17 -0.75
C THR A 606 29.26 -24.98 -1.05
N SER A 607 29.59 -24.34 -2.16
CA SER A 607 30.98 -24.06 -2.57
C SER A 607 31.48 -22.70 -2.09
N LEU A 608 30.69 -21.95 -1.32
CA LEU A 608 31.09 -20.65 -0.80
C LEU A 608 32.26 -20.82 0.17
N LYS A 609 33.39 -20.15 -0.10
CA LYS A 609 34.55 -20.16 0.79
C LYS A 609 34.40 -19.04 1.82
N LEU A 610 34.10 -19.42 3.06
CA LEU A 610 34.10 -18.51 4.21
C LEU A 610 35.52 -18.44 4.81
N ALA A 611 35.72 -17.56 5.80
CA ALA A 611 37.00 -17.41 6.49
C ALA A 611 37.43 -18.70 7.21
N GLU A 612 38.72 -18.80 7.56
CA GLU A 612 39.37 -19.98 8.17
C GLU A 612 39.16 -21.31 7.42
N GLY A 613 39.05 -21.28 6.08
CA GLY A 613 38.91 -22.50 5.27
C GLY A 613 37.54 -23.16 5.31
N ARG A 614 36.55 -22.55 5.99
CA ARG A 614 35.17 -23.01 6.04
C ARG A 614 34.54 -22.99 4.64
N LYS A 615 33.80 -24.06 4.31
CA LYS A 615 33.09 -24.19 3.03
C LYS A 615 31.59 -24.34 3.30
N GLY A 616 30.78 -23.60 2.55
CA GLY A 616 29.34 -23.62 2.65
C GLY A 616 28.75 -22.36 3.25
N GLU A 617 27.44 -22.23 3.13
CA GLU A 617 26.65 -21.15 3.71
C GLU A 617 26.17 -21.57 5.11
N VAL A 618 26.13 -20.64 6.07
CA VAL A 618 25.61 -20.93 7.41
C VAL A 618 24.08 -20.98 7.33
N GLY A 619 23.50 -22.16 7.57
CA GLY A 619 22.06 -22.42 7.37
C GLY A 619 21.65 -22.38 5.89
N LYS A 620 20.35 -22.25 5.63
CA LYS A 620 19.80 -22.19 4.26
C LYS A 620 20.00 -20.83 3.60
N GLY A 621 20.66 -20.76 2.44
CA GLY A 621 20.96 -19.49 1.75
C GLY A 621 19.76 -18.73 1.19
N TRP A 622 18.60 -19.38 1.05
CA TRP A 622 17.36 -18.80 0.53
C TRP A 622 16.30 -18.51 1.61
N ALA A 623 16.62 -18.79 2.88
CA ALA A 623 15.69 -18.68 4.01
C ALA A 623 16.35 -17.98 5.20
N CYS A 624 15.51 -17.49 6.11
CA CYS A 624 15.92 -17.13 7.46
C CYS A 624 15.84 -18.41 8.31
N ASP A 625 16.95 -19.12 8.47
CA ASP A 625 16.96 -20.44 9.09
C ASP A 625 17.03 -20.32 10.61
N TRP A 626 15.91 -19.98 11.25
CA TRP A 626 15.84 -19.70 12.69
C TRP A 626 16.34 -20.87 13.56
N GLU A 627 16.13 -22.11 13.12
CA GLU A 627 16.64 -23.30 13.81
C GLU A 627 18.17 -23.36 13.84
N ALA A 628 18.86 -22.77 12.84
CA ALA A 628 20.33 -22.70 12.82
C ALA A 628 20.90 -21.79 13.92
N LEU A 629 20.07 -20.96 14.56
CA LEU A 629 20.47 -20.13 15.69
C LEU A 629 20.55 -20.90 17.01
N ARG A 630 20.00 -22.11 17.09
CA ARG A 630 20.06 -22.94 18.30
C ARG A 630 21.47 -23.54 18.45
N ALA A 631 22.01 -23.51 19.67
CA ALA A 631 23.35 -24.02 19.98
C ALA A 631 23.50 -25.52 19.63
N ASP A 632 22.46 -26.32 19.85
CA ASP A 632 22.49 -27.78 19.68
C ASP A 632 22.24 -28.28 18.24
N ALA A 633 22.24 -27.41 17.23
CA ALA A 633 21.87 -27.79 15.86
C ALA A 633 22.84 -28.81 15.20
N ASN A 634 23.89 -29.23 15.89
CA ASN A 634 24.88 -30.22 15.44
C ASN A 634 24.71 -31.62 16.07
N GLU A 635 23.77 -31.84 17.00
CA GLU A 635 23.51 -33.20 17.53
C GLU A 635 22.37 -33.90 16.78
N PRO A 636 22.64 -35.03 16.09
CA PRO A 636 21.59 -35.86 15.50
C PRO A 636 20.95 -36.73 16.60
N SER A 637 19.96 -36.20 17.32
CA SER A 637 19.05 -37.02 18.13
C SER A 637 17.58 -36.62 17.90
N ASP A 638 16.87 -37.47 17.15
CA ASP A 638 15.53 -37.25 16.60
C ASP A 638 14.37 -37.27 17.62
N GLU A 639 14.64 -37.42 18.93
CA GLU A 639 13.56 -37.48 19.94
C GLU A 639 13.40 -36.19 20.77
N LYS A 640 14.47 -35.40 21.00
CA LYS A 640 14.39 -34.14 21.76
C LYS A 640 13.93 -32.93 20.93
N ALA A 641 13.84 -33.05 19.60
CA ALA A 641 13.45 -31.95 18.72
C ALA A 641 11.95 -31.58 18.82
N ARG A 642 11.08 -32.49 19.26
CA ARG A 642 9.62 -32.27 19.34
C ARG A 642 9.15 -31.53 20.61
N SER A 643 9.96 -31.41 21.65
CA SER A 643 9.58 -30.77 22.92
C SER A 643 10.15 -29.35 23.12
N LYS A 644 11.00 -28.87 22.19
CA LYS A 644 11.63 -27.55 22.35
C LYS A 644 10.61 -26.44 22.08
N PRO A 645 10.53 -25.40 22.94
CA PRO A 645 9.66 -24.26 22.70
C PRO A 645 10.08 -23.55 21.41
N GLY A 646 9.08 -23.17 20.61
CA GLY A 646 9.27 -22.38 19.40
C GLY A 646 9.71 -20.95 19.73
N PHE A 647 10.38 -20.30 18.78
CA PHE A 647 10.69 -18.88 18.88
C PHE A 647 9.40 -18.04 19.01
N TYR A 648 9.47 -16.96 19.77
CA TYR A 648 8.35 -16.03 19.94
C TYR A 648 8.81 -14.58 19.89
N GLN A 649 7.88 -13.68 19.54
CA GLN A 649 8.16 -12.24 19.41
C GLN A 649 7.93 -11.52 20.74
N LEU A 650 8.93 -10.77 21.17
CA LEU A 650 8.87 -9.91 22.36
C LEU A 650 8.46 -8.48 21.97
N LEU A 651 7.82 -7.75 22.88
CA LEU A 651 7.56 -6.32 22.66
C LEU A 651 8.88 -5.52 22.62
N PRO A 652 8.93 -4.45 21.81
CA PRO A 652 10.06 -3.52 21.79
C PRO A 652 10.41 -2.98 23.18
N SER A 653 9.43 -2.60 23.99
CA SER A 653 9.66 -2.04 25.33
C SER A 653 10.34 -3.02 26.29
N LEU A 654 9.94 -4.30 26.27
CA LEU A 654 10.56 -5.33 27.11
C LEU A 654 11.96 -5.70 26.61
N ALA A 655 12.16 -5.71 25.29
CA ALA A 655 13.48 -5.92 24.70
C ALA A 655 14.44 -4.79 25.07
N GLU A 656 14.00 -3.54 25.00
CA GLU A 656 14.78 -2.37 25.41
C GLU A 656 15.12 -2.38 26.90
N GLU A 657 14.17 -2.79 27.75
CA GLU A 657 14.39 -2.94 29.18
C GLU A 657 15.46 -4.01 29.47
N ALA A 658 15.36 -5.19 28.86
CA ALA A 658 16.34 -6.27 29.01
C ALA A 658 17.74 -5.87 28.50
N ILE A 659 17.81 -5.11 27.41
CA ILE A 659 19.07 -4.57 26.89
C ILE A 659 19.66 -3.51 27.84
N SER A 660 18.81 -2.67 28.43
CA SER A 660 19.23 -1.60 29.33
C SER A 660 19.68 -2.13 30.69
N SER A 661 18.96 -3.12 31.23
CA SER A 661 19.28 -3.82 32.49
C SER A 661 20.39 -4.85 32.32
N ARG A 662 20.64 -5.30 31.09
CA ARG A 662 21.55 -6.41 30.73
C ARG A 662 21.22 -7.72 31.44
N LYS A 663 19.94 -7.89 31.77
CA LYS A 663 19.42 -9.09 32.41
C LYS A 663 18.29 -9.64 31.57
N VAL A 664 18.25 -10.96 31.44
CA VAL A 664 17.22 -11.68 30.66
C VAL A 664 16.43 -12.65 31.56
N ASP A 665 16.69 -12.62 32.87
CA ASP A 665 16.11 -13.53 33.86
C ASP A 665 14.59 -13.38 33.96
N ASP A 666 14.08 -12.16 33.78
CA ASP A 666 12.64 -11.85 33.84
C ASP A 666 11.88 -12.29 32.57
N ILE A 667 12.59 -12.78 31.54
CA ILE A 667 12.00 -13.16 30.25
C ILE A 667 11.88 -14.68 30.16
N PRO A 668 10.66 -15.22 30.06
CA PRO A 668 10.46 -16.66 29.97
C PRO A 668 11.15 -17.26 28.75
N ASN A 669 12.08 -18.20 28.94
CA ASN A 669 12.78 -18.86 27.82
C ASN A 669 13.45 -17.84 26.86
N ALA A 670 14.33 -17.02 27.44
CA ALA A 670 15.14 -16.01 26.76
C ALA A 670 15.87 -16.48 25.49
N ASP A 671 16.26 -17.76 25.43
CA ASP A 671 16.92 -18.38 24.28
C ASP A 671 16.05 -18.44 23.01
N ALA A 672 14.72 -18.36 23.17
CA ALA A 672 13.75 -18.36 22.07
C ALA A 672 13.07 -16.99 21.86
N ALA A 673 13.41 -15.99 22.67
CA ALA A 673 12.85 -14.65 22.57
C ALA A 673 13.48 -13.90 21.39
N LEU A 674 12.66 -13.51 20.42
CA LEU A 674 13.06 -12.68 19.29
C LEU A 674 12.68 -11.22 19.53
N ALA A 675 13.62 -10.33 19.23
CA ALA A 675 13.41 -8.89 19.21
C ALA A 675 13.62 -8.36 17.78
N ASN A 676 12.73 -7.48 17.35
CA ASN A 676 12.85 -6.82 16.05
C ASN A 676 13.82 -5.65 16.12
N VAL A 677 14.65 -5.54 15.08
CA VAL A 677 15.70 -4.53 14.97
C VAL A 677 15.68 -3.85 13.61
N SER A 678 15.83 -2.52 13.63
CA SER A 678 16.18 -1.72 12.47
C SER A 678 17.70 -1.61 12.41
N ILE A 679 18.27 -1.87 11.24
CA ILE A 679 19.70 -1.95 11.01
C ILE A 679 20.09 -0.92 9.96
N THR A 680 21.05 -0.08 10.31
CA THR A 680 21.67 0.90 9.42
C THR A 680 23.06 0.41 9.03
N ILE A 681 23.31 0.21 7.74
CA ILE A 681 24.65 -0.15 7.28
C ILE A 681 25.54 1.09 7.28
N VAL A 682 26.71 0.99 7.92
CA VAL A 682 27.69 2.08 8.01
C VAL A 682 28.64 2.05 6.81
N ALA A 683 29.05 0.84 6.40
CA ALA A 683 29.95 0.64 5.27
C ALA A 683 29.21 0.69 3.91
N ARG A 684 29.95 0.84 2.81
CA ARG A 684 29.38 0.73 1.45
C ARG A 684 28.74 -0.65 1.27
N GLY A 685 27.56 -0.73 0.67
CA GLY A 685 26.89 -1.98 0.30
C GLY A 685 25.44 -2.07 0.77
N THR A 686 24.63 -2.91 0.12
CA THR A 686 23.18 -2.99 0.42
C THR A 686 22.84 -4.37 0.99
N PRO A 687 22.15 -4.44 2.15
CA PRO A 687 21.70 -5.70 2.69
C PRO A 687 20.54 -6.23 1.84
N LYS A 688 20.42 -7.55 1.75
CA LYS A 688 19.34 -8.25 1.05
C LYS A 688 18.50 -9.02 2.08
N ASP A 689 17.29 -9.38 1.68
CA ASP A 689 16.47 -10.35 2.43
C ASP A 689 17.26 -11.64 2.70
N CYS A 690 17.03 -12.25 3.86
CA CYS A 690 17.75 -13.43 4.37
C CYS A 690 19.25 -13.21 4.62
N ALA A 691 19.72 -11.97 4.72
CA ALA A 691 21.07 -11.70 5.21
C ALA A 691 21.23 -12.16 6.67
N ARG A 692 22.45 -12.56 7.04
CA ARG A 692 22.84 -13.03 8.38
C ARG A 692 23.29 -11.85 9.22
N ILE A 693 22.87 -11.81 10.47
CA ILE A 693 23.26 -10.80 11.46
C ILE A 693 24.16 -11.48 12.49
N TYR A 694 25.39 -10.97 12.59
CA TYR A 694 26.38 -11.41 13.55
C TYR A 694 26.60 -10.33 14.61
N ARG A 695 26.82 -10.74 15.86
CA ARG A 695 27.37 -9.85 16.89
C ARG A 695 28.86 -9.60 16.63
N LEU A 696 29.44 -8.65 17.35
CA LEU A 696 30.89 -8.50 17.37
C LEU A 696 31.51 -9.72 18.06
N PRO A 697 32.62 -10.27 17.54
CA PRO A 697 33.31 -11.41 18.15
C PRO A 697 33.61 -11.16 19.63
N SER A 698 33.25 -12.13 20.47
CA SER A 698 33.58 -12.13 21.90
C SER A 698 34.78 -13.03 22.22
N THR A 699 35.04 -14.03 21.39
CA THR A 699 36.14 -15.00 21.55
C THR A 699 37.44 -14.52 20.90
N ASP A 700 37.35 -13.86 19.74
CA ASP A 700 38.48 -13.31 19.00
C ASP A 700 38.59 -11.78 19.17
N GLU A 701 39.44 -11.37 20.10
CA GLU A 701 39.66 -9.94 20.41
C GLU A 701 40.39 -9.22 19.26
N GLU A 702 41.27 -9.88 18.50
CA GLU A 702 41.95 -9.24 17.37
C GLU A 702 40.97 -8.90 16.25
N LEU A 703 40.10 -9.84 15.91
CA LEU A 703 39.06 -9.63 14.91
C LEU A 703 38.07 -8.55 15.37
N ARG A 704 37.72 -8.54 16.65
CA ARG A 704 36.91 -7.49 17.26
C ARG A 704 37.56 -6.11 17.08
N GLN A 705 38.85 -5.94 17.39
CA GLN A 705 39.56 -4.67 17.20
C GLN A 705 39.64 -4.27 15.72
N LYS A 706 39.84 -5.22 14.81
CA LYS A 706 39.81 -4.97 13.36
C LYS A 706 38.44 -4.42 12.92
N TRP A 707 37.34 -4.95 13.42
CA TRP A 707 35.99 -4.43 13.15
C TRP A 707 35.74 -3.06 13.79
N LEU A 708 36.23 -2.84 15.02
CA LEU A 708 36.12 -1.55 15.70
C LEU A 708 36.91 -0.45 14.98
N SER A 709 38.03 -0.78 14.34
CA SER A 709 38.81 0.16 13.52
C SER A 709 38.03 0.72 12.32
N LEU A 710 36.95 0.05 11.89
CA LEU A 710 36.07 0.50 10.81
C LEU A 710 34.95 1.43 11.27
N VAL A 711 34.79 1.64 12.59
CA VAL A 711 33.78 2.55 13.13
C VAL A 711 34.19 3.99 12.80
N PRO A 712 33.38 4.76 12.06
CA PRO A 712 33.72 6.14 11.74
C PRO A 712 33.82 6.99 13.01
N ASP A 713 34.94 7.71 13.19
CA ASP A 713 35.12 8.61 14.33
C ASP A 713 34.16 9.81 14.22
N PRO A 714 33.22 10.00 15.16
CA PRO A 714 32.31 11.13 15.16
C PRO A 714 33.02 12.49 15.36
N LYS A 715 34.23 12.51 15.94
CA LYS A 715 35.01 13.76 16.20
C LYS A 715 35.91 14.19 15.04
N ALA A 716 36.01 13.40 13.97
CA ALA A 716 36.82 13.75 12.80
C ALA A 716 36.26 15.02 12.10
N LYS A 717 37.07 16.08 12.02
CA LYS A 717 36.70 17.39 11.46
C LYS A 717 36.22 17.26 9.99
N PRO A 718 35.19 18.00 9.56
CA PRO A 718 34.67 17.93 8.19
C PRO A 718 35.67 18.34 7.10
N SER A 719 36.78 19.01 7.44
CA SER A 719 37.89 19.29 6.52
C SER A 719 38.66 18.04 6.09
N GLN A 720 38.74 17.01 6.94
CA GLN A 720 39.31 15.70 6.57
C GLN A 720 38.31 14.87 5.73
N LYS A 721 37.01 14.99 5.97
CA LYS A 721 35.95 14.33 5.18
C LYS A 721 35.89 14.81 3.72
N LYS A 722 36.27 16.06 3.43
CA LYS A 722 36.30 16.59 2.04
C LYS A 722 37.44 16.01 1.19
N LYS A 723 38.56 15.58 1.78
CA LYS A 723 39.64 14.90 1.03
C LYS A 723 39.31 13.44 0.69
N ALA A 724 38.48 12.77 1.49
CA ALA A 724 38.12 11.36 1.28
C ALA A 724 36.88 11.14 0.38
N ALA A 725 35.98 12.12 0.22
CA ALA A 725 34.63 11.86 -0.30
C ALA A 725 34.36 12.20 -1.78
N GLN A 726 35.34 12.61 -2.58
CA GLN A 726 35.14 12.72 -4.03
C GLN A 726 36.33 12.13 -4.77
N LEU A 727 36.30 10.82 -4.98
CA LEU A 727 36.98 10.27 -6.15
C LEU A 727 36.48 11.05 -7.39
N PRO A 728 37.37 11.58 -8.24
CA PRO A 728 36.99 12.13 -9.52
C PRO A 728 36.07 11.14 -10.25
N ARG A 729 35.06 11.60 -10.99
CA ARG A 729 34.23 10.68 -11.79
C ARG A 729 35.18 9.83 -12.65
N LYS A 730 34.99 8.50 -12.63
CA LYS A 730 35.84 7.56 -13.38
C LYS A 730 36.03 8.13 -14.80
N PRO A 731 37.28 8.44 -15.20
CA PRO A 731 37.53 9.04 -16.50
C PRO A 731 36.98 8.13 -17.61
N PRO A 732 36.47 8.69 -18.72
CA PRO A 732 36.08 7.89 -19.89
C PRO A 732 37.27 7.06 -20.39
N PRO A 733 37.05 5.93 -21.09
CA PRO A 733 38.14 5.05 -21.55
C PRO A 733 39.21 5.76 -22.39
N ASN A 734 38.85 6.86 -23.05
CA ASN A 734 39.72 7.67 -23.91
C ASN A 734 40.33 8.88 -23.18
N ALA A 735 40.28 8.93 -21.85
CA ALA A 735 40.91 10.02 -21.12
C ALA A 735 42.44 9.95 -21.21
N PRO A 736 43.14 11.10 -21.23
CA PRO A 736 44.60 11.15 -21.21
C PRO A 736 45.20 10.36 -20.06
N GLU A 737 46.36 9.76 -20.29
CA GLU A 737 47.01 8.82 -19.37
C GLU A 737 47.27 9.42 -17.98
N HIS A 738 47.67 10.70 -17.91
CA HIS A 738 47.85 11.43 -16.65
C HIS A 738 46.57 11.57 -15.82
N VAL A 739 45.39 11.60 -16.45
CA VAL A 739 44.09 11.66 -15.75
C VAL A 739 43.69 10.29 -15.22
N GLN A 740 44.05 9.22 -15.95
CA GLN A 740 43.85 7.85 -15.46
C GLN A 740 44.79 7.54 -14.30
N GLN A 741 46.05 7.96 -14.40
CA GLN A 741 47.06 7.82 -13.35
C GLN A 741 46.71 8.66 -12.12
N SER A 742 46.21 9.90 -12.27
CA SER A 742 45.79 10.71 -11.13
C SER A 742 44.54 10.16 -10.44
N PHE A 743 43.58 9.61 -11.20
CA PHE A 743 42.42 8.90 -10.64
C PHE A 743 42.85 7.62 -9.91
N LEU A 744 43.79 6.87 -10.48
CA LEU A 744 44.34 5.65 -9.87
C LEU A 744 45.10 5.99 -8.58
N ALA A 745 45.98 6.98 -8.60
CA ALA A 745 46.72 7.46 -7.43
C ALA A 745 45.75 7.98 -6.34
N ALA A 746 44.74 8.75 -6.71
CA ALA A 746 43.70 9.21 -5.76
C ALA A 746 42.88 8.05 -5.17
N SER A 747 42.69 6.96 -5.92
CA SER A 747 42.04 5.73 -5.44
C SER A 747 42.94 4.85 -4.57
N LEU A 748 44.27 4.97 -4.70
CA LEU A 748 45.24 4.25 -3.87
C LEU A 748 45.52 4.98 -2.55
N LEU A 749 45.35 6.31 -2.52
CA LEU A 749 45.55 7.17 -1.35
C LEU A 749 44.30 7.29 -0.45
N SER A 750 43.16 6.70 -0.82
CA SER A 750 41.98 6.70 0.04
C SER A 750 42.09 5.60 1.10
N ASP A 751 42.31 5.97 2.36
CA ASP A 751 42.40 5.09 3.54
C ASP A 751 41.10 4.33 3.90
N ASP A 752 40.06 4.39 3.07
CA ASP A 752 38.85 3.62 3.28
C ASP A 752 39.16 2.14 2.97
N LYS A 753 39.45 1.34 4.00
CA LYS A 753 39.55 -0.13 3.92
C LYS A 753 38.29 -0.69 3.23
N GLN A 754 38.39 -0.90 1.92
CA GLN A 754 37.23 -1.20 1.11
C GLN A 754 36.79 -2.65 1.33
N ALA A 755 35.49 -2.84 1.59
CA ALA A 755 34.91 -4.17 1.80
C ALA A 755 35.30 -5.16 0.68
N GLY A 756 36.05 -6.20 1.04
CA GLY A 756 36.55 -7.24 0.12
C GLY A 756 38.03 -7.14 -0.26
N THR A 757 38.80 -6.17 0.26
CA THR A 757 40.27 -6.18 0.17
C THR A 757 40.87 -7.22 1.13
N LYS A 758 42.13 -7.62 0.91
CA LYS A 758 42.82 -8.61 1.76
C LYS A 758 42.90 -8.18 3.23
N ASP A 759 42.99 -6.88 3.48
CA ASP A 759 43.11 -6.30 4.82
C ASP A 759 41.74 -6.04 5.50
N TYR A 760 40.64 -6.42 4.84
CA TYR A 760 39.30 -6.27 5.39
C TYR A 760 38.99 -7.39 6.38
N PRO A 761 38.32 -7.11 7.52
CA PRO A 761 38.05 -8.12 8.54
C PRO A 761 37.24 -9.31 8.01
N SER A 762 37.58 -10.51 8.48
CA SER A 762 36.83 -11.73 8.20
C SER A 762 35.45 -11.70 8.88
N VAL A 763 34.52 -12.50 8.33
CA VAL A 763 33.18 -12.65 8.92
C VAL A 763 33.27 -13.57 10.13
N PRO A 764 32.63 -13.20 11.27
CA PRO A 764 32.58 -14.03 12.47
C PRO A 764 31.99 -15.43 12.24
N ASP A 765 32.18 -16.32 13.21
CA ASP A 765 31.70 -17.70 13.12
C ASP A 765 30.20 -17.86 13.45
N LYS A 766 29.68 -19.09 13.34
CA LYS A 766 28.29 -19.46 13.65
C LYS A 766 27.91 -19.12 15.09
N GLU A 767 28.85 -19.16 16.03
CA GLU A 767 28.62 -18.80 17.44
C GLU A 767 28.10 -17.36 17.59
N ASP A 768 28.64 -16.46 16.78
CA ASP A 768 28.26 -15.05 16.77
C ASP A 768 27.02 -14.75 15.92
N LEU A 769 26.41 -15.76 15.30
CA LEU A 769 25.17 -15.59 14.56
C LEU A 769 23.99 -15.40 15.53
N ILE A 770 23.40 -14.21 15.49
CA ILE A 770 22.33 -13.79 16.41
C ILE A 770 20.96 -13.64 15.75
N GLY A 771 20.90 -13.54 14.42
CA GLY A 771 19.62 -13.34 13.74
C GLY A 771 19.71 -13.21 12.22
N PHE A 772 18.58 -12.85 11.62
CA PHE A 772 18.45 -12.68 10.17
C PHE A 772 17.69 -11.40 9.79
N VAL A 773 18.06 -10.86 8.64
CA VAL A 773 17.36 -9.75 7.99
C VAL A 773 16.12 -10.29 7.26
N THR A 774 14.94 -9.80 7.62
CA THR A 774 13.68 -10.16 6.97
C THR A 774 13.41 -9.28 5.75
N ALA A 775 13.79 -8.00 5.81
CA ALA A 775 13.67 -7.04 4.72
C ALA A 775 14.92 -6.16 4.61
N GLY A 776 15.68 -6.27 3.51
CA GLY A 776 16.90 -5.48 3.30
C GLY A 776 16.88 -4.74 1.97
N ASN A 777 17.12 -3.42 1.98
CA ASN A 777 17.20 -2.62 0.76
C ASN A 777 17.90 -1.25 0.96
N PHE A 778 17.98 -0.45 -0.10
CA PHE A 778 18.32 0.95 0.00
C PHE A 778 17.11 1.77 0.47
N ASN A 779 17.23 2.46 1.61
CA ASN A 779 16.16 3.30 2.15
C ASN A 779 16.21 4.70 1.54
N LEU A 780 15.14 5.08 0.83
CA LEU A 780 15.03 6.40 0.21
C LEU A 780 14.77 7.51 1.23
N GLY A 781 14.15 7.20 2.37
CA GLY A 781 13.89 8.15 3.46
C GLY A 781 15.16 8.56 4.19
N GLU A 782 16.05 7.61 4.46
CA GLU A 782 17.33 7.90 5.12
C GLU A 782 18.48 8.21 4.15
N GLY A 783 18.32 7.90 2.85
CA GLY A 783 19.36 8.10 1.84
C GLY A 783 20.55 7.13 1.99
N ARG A 784 20.38 6.03 2.73
CA ARG A 784 21.41 5.02 2.99
C ARG A 784 20.81 3.60 3.03
N PRO A 785 21.64 2.55 2.92
CA PRO A 785 21.16 1.17 3.03
C PRO A 785 20.74 0.83 4.46
N THR A 786 19.51 0.31 4.59
CA THR A 786 18.98 -0.16 5.88
C THR A 786 18.38 -1.55 5.73
N ALA A 787 18.10 -2.19 6.87
CA ALA A 787 17.46 -3.48 6.96
C ALA A 787 16.53 -3.51 8.17
N VAL A 788 15.48 -4.30 8.09
CA VAL A 788 14.69 -4.75 9.24
C VAL A 788 14.95 -6.24 9.41
N GLY A 789 15.16 -6.67 10.64
CA GLY A 789 15.41 -8.07 10.97
C GLY A 789 14.97 -8.42 12.37
N SER A 790 15.15 -9.69 12.73
CA SER A 790 14.89 -10.18 14.09
C SER A 790 16.13 -10.86 14.63
N VAL A 791 16.42 -10.64 15.91
CA VAL A 791 17.58 -11.19 16.63
C VAL A 791 17.14 -11.90 17.91
N VAL A 792 17.89 -12.93 18.31
CA VAL A 792 17.68 -13.63 19.59
C VAL A 792 18.19 -12.77 20.73
N LEU A 793 17.31 -12.45 21.67
CA LEU A 793 17.59 -11.47 22.73
C LEU A 793 18.73 -11.89 23.65
N LYS A 794 18.76 -13.15 24.09
CA LYS A 794 19.83 -13.63 24.99
C LYS A 794 21.22 -13.49 24.36
N LYS A 795 21.39 -13.97 23.13
CA LYS A 795 22.67 -13.86 22.39
C LYS A 795 23.09 -12.41 22.17
N LEU A 796 22.12 -11.50 22.04
CA LEU A 796 22.36 -10.07 21.90
C LEU A 796 22.89 -9.46 23.20
N VAL A 797 22.26 -9.79 24.34
CA VAL A 797 22.67 -9.30 25.68
C VAL A 797 24.02 -9.87 26.09
N ASP A 798 24.24 -11.17 25.88
CA ASP A 798 25.52 -11.85 26.18
C ASP A 798 26.72 -11.24 25.42
N GLY A 799 26.46 -10.61 24.26
CA GLY A 799 27.49 -9.98 23.43
C GLY A 799 27.86 -8.54 23.83
N MET A 800 27.22 -7.97 24.86
CA MET A 800 27.41 -6.56 25.23
C MET A 800 28.65 -6.35 26.11
N SER A 801 29.48 -5.38 25.73
CA SER A 801 30.71 -5.00 26.44
C SER A 801 30.53 -3.87 27.46
N GLY A 802 29.36 -3.24 27.44
CA GLY A 802 28.93 -2.23 28.38
C GLY A 802 29.14 -0.79 27.96
N LYS A 803 29.77 -0.56 26.79
CA LYS A 803 29.86 0.75 26.14
C LYS A 803 28.74 0.87 25.11
N LYS A 804 27.74 1.73 25.37
CA LYS A 804 26.56 1.94 24.50
C LYS A 804 26.90 2.19 23.02
N SER A 805 28.01 2.86 22.71
CA SER A 805 28.43 3.14 21.33
C SER A 805 28.89 1.90 20.56
N VAL A 806 29.41 0.90 21.28
CA VAL A 806 29.91 -0.37 20.73
C VAL A 806 28.82 -1.43 20.77
N ASP A 807 28.02 -1.47 21.83
CA ASP A 807 27.02 -2.51 22.05
C ASP A 807 25.90 -2.50 20.97
N ARG A 808 25.69 -1.36 20.30
CA ARG A 808 24.74 -1.23 19.17
C ARG A 808 25.34 -1.55 17.80
N LEU A 809 26.56 -2.09 17.73
CA LEU A 809 27.18 -2.51 16.48
C LEU A 809 26.87 -3.98 16.17
N CYS A 810 26.72 -4.27 14.89
CA CYS A 810 26.60 -5.64 14.39
C CYS A 810 27.26 -5.76 13.01
N ILE A 811 27.43 -7.00 12.56
CA ILE A 811 27.98 -7.31 11.24
C ILE A 811 26.89 -7.98 10.41
N VAL A 812 26.61 -7.45 9.23
CA VAL A 812 25.61 -7.99 8.30
C VAL A 812 26.28 -8.61 7.09
N ARG A 813 25.94 -9.85 6.76
CA ARG A 813 26.42 -10.55 5.56
C ARG A 813 25.27 -11.06 4.71
N ASN A 814 25.29 -10.74 3.43
CA ASN A 814 24.31 -11.29 2.48
C ASN A 814 24.57 -12.78 2.23
N ALA A 815 23.50 -13.56 2.05
CA ALA A 815 23.63 -14.97 1.65
C ALA A 815 24.34 -15.09 0.29
N GLY A 816 25.35 -15.95 0.21
CA GLY A 816 26.20 -16.11 -0.97
C GLY A 816 27.29 -15.05 -1.16
N GLU A 817 27.41 -14.07 -0.27
CA GLU A 817 28.56 -13.15 -0.21
C GLU A 817 29.49 -13.59 0.92
N THR A 818 30.80 -13.43 0.71
CA THR A 818 31.85 -13.75 1.71
C THR A 818 32.18 -12.56 2.61
N VAL A 819 31.73 -11.35 2.24
CA VAL A 819 32.11 -10.10 2.89
C VAL A 819 31.01 -9.65 3.84
N GLY A 820 31.35 -9.48 5.11
CA GLY A 820 30.50 -8.84 6.11
C GLY A 820 30.58 -7.32 6.03
N ARG A 821 29.56 -6.61 6.53
CA ARG A 821 29.53 -5.15 6.57
C ARG A 821 29.17 -4.69 7.96
N LEU A 822 29.92 -3.71 8.47
CA LEU A 822 29.62 -3.10 9.75
C LEU A 822 28.31 -2.32 9.68
N ALA A 823 27.46 -2.52 10.67
CA ALA A 823 26.16 -1.92 10.79
C ALA A 823 25.87 -1.50 12.24
N LYS A 824 24.88 -0.63 12.40
CA LYS A 824 24.31 -0.23 13.70
C LYS A 824 22.88 -0.74 13.76
N TRP A 825 22.44 -1.20 14.93
CA TRP A 825 21.08 -1.66 15.14
C TRP A 825 20.36 -0.87 16.23
N GLU A 826 19.03 -0.78 16.11
CA GLU A 826 18.11 -0.17 17.06
C GLU A 826 16.85 -1.05 17.18
N ILE A 827 16.24 -1.15 18.36
CA ILE A 827 15.01 -1.94 18.57
C ILE A 827 13.81 -1.20 17.98
N VAL A 828 12.90 -1.93 17.33
CA VAL A 828 11.73 -1.38 16.63
C VAL A 828 10.47 -2.22 16.75
#